data_AF-A0A2N9GXZ9-F1
#
_entry.id   AF-A0A2N9GXZ9-F1
#
_cell.length_a   1.000
_cell.length_b   1.000
_cell.length_c   1.000
_cell.angle_alpha   90.00
_cell.angle_beta   90.00
_cell.angle_gamma   90.00
#
_symmetry.space_group_name_H-M   'P 1'
#
loop_
_entity.id
_entity.type
_entity.pdbx_description
1 polymer ?
#
loop_
_entity_poly.entity_id
_entity_poly.type
_entity_poly.pdbx_seq_one_letter_code
_entity_poly.pdbx_strand_id
1 'polypeptide(L)'
;MIQSSLQLVGETSSFQLYYPLLGSMSLYEDLVAAWVPEKHEWLQQRPLGEELVNRLGKHKMFSYCAYDLSFLHFGTSSEVLDHLSGAGSGLVGRRHLCSIPATTVSDIAASAVVLSSKIAPGVSVGEDSLIYDSSISSGIQIGSLSIVVGINVPGDKGETAEESFRFMLPDLHCLWEVPLVGCTERVIVYCGLHDNPKNSLSRDGTFCGRPWKKVLHDLGIQETDLWSSTVLQDRCLWNAKIFPVLPYFEMLTLATWLMGLSDQKTNYLLPLWKNARRVSLEELHRSIDFTKMCIGSSNHQADLAAGIAKACINYGMLGRNLSQLCEEILQKEVSGVEICKDFLDLCPKLQEHNSKILPRSRAYQVQVDLLRACSDEARATEMQHKVWAAVADETASAVRYGFKEHLLESPSNTSASAFQNKFDDCVDQIFHPRTVKVELPVRVDFVGGWSDTPPWSLERAGCVLNMAISLEGSLPIGTIIQTTETAGVSISDDAGNQLHVEDLTSIAPPFDSNDPFRLAKSALLVTGIIHDNILVSMGLQIRTWANVPRGSGLGTSSILAAAVVKGLLQITDGDESNENVARLVLVLEQLMGTGGGWQDQIGGLYPGIKFTASFPGIPLRLQVIPLLASSQLILELQQRLIVVFTGQVRLAHQVLQKVVSRYLRRDNLLISSIKRLAELAKIGREALMNFDIDELGEIMLEAWRLHQELDPYCSNEFVDRLFSFADPYCSGYKLVGAGGGGFALLIAKDADRAKELRQLLEADSSFDVKIYDWNVYLDLEY
;
A
#
# COMPACT_ATOMS: atom_id res chain seq x y z
N MET A 1 16.07 -2.67 1.50
CA MET A 1 16.76 -3.95 1.18
C MET A 1 18.19 -3.71 0.74
N ILE A 2 18.53 -3.15 -0.44
CA ILE A 2 19.94 -2.95 -0.86
C ILE A 2 20.74 -2.02 0.07
N GLN A 3 20.16 -0.90 0.49
CA GLN A 3 20.77 0.01 1.48
C GLN A 3 20.97 -0.67 2.85
N SER A 4 19.98 -1.49 3.25
CA SER A 4 19.99 -2.31 4.46
C SER A 4 21.02 -3.44 4.39
N SER A 5 21.23 -4.02 3.20
CA SER A 5 22.22 -5.06 2.93
C SER A 5 23.64 -4.51 2.91
N LEU A 6 23.84 -3.30 2.39
CA LEU A 6 25.13 -2.58 2.47
C LEU A 6 25.42 -2.10 3.91
N GLN A 7 24.40 -1.67 4.65
CA GLN A 7 24.50 -1.39 6.08
C GLN A 7 24.77 -2.65 6.90
N LEU A 8 24.11 -3.78 6.62
CA LEU A 8 24.33 -5.06 7.29
C LEU A 8 25.70 -5.64 6.96
N VAL A 9 26.20 -5.51 5.73
CA VAL A 9 27.58 -5.88 5.39
C VAL A 9 28.57 -4.95 6.11
N GLY A 10 28.28 -3.66 6.25
CA GLY A 10 29.06 -2.72 7.06
C GLY A 10 29.05 -3.02 8.57
N GLU A 11 27.89 -3.38 9.13
CA GLU A 11 27.68 -3.67 10.56
C GLU A 11 28.11 -5.08 10.98
N THR A 12 28.05 -6.06 10.08
CA THR A 12 28.61 -7.41 10.33
C THR A 12 30.13 -7.43 10.19
N SER A 13 30.71 -6.51 9.41
CA SER A 13 32.16 -6.34 9.27
C SER A 13 32.80 -5.44 10.34
N SER A 14 32.02 -4.63 11.05
CA SER A 14 32.54 -3.61 11.97
C SER A 14 32.93 -4.13 13.36
N PHE A 15 32.74 -5.42 13.66
CA PHE A 15 33.31 -6.07 14.84
C PHE A 15 34.68 -6.71 14.56
N GLN A 16 35.56 -6.01 13.85
CA GLN A 16 36.98 -6.34 13.80
C GLN A 16 37.72 -5.55 14.89
N LEU A 17 38.10 -6.22 15.98
CA LEU A 17 39.06 -5.69 16.96
C LEU A 17 40.44 -5.62 16.29
N TYR A 18 40.89 -4.41 15.95
CA TYR A 18 42.26 -4.19 15.47
C TYR A 18 43.23 -4.23 16.65
N TYR A 19 43.97 -5.33 16.80
CA TYR A 19 45.19 -5.36 17.61
C TYR A 19 46.41 -5.15 16.70
N PRO A 20 47.40 -4.29 17.06
CA PRO A 20 48.45 -3.86 16.12
C PRO A 20 49.48 -4.91 15.67
N LEU A 21 49.29 -6.21 15.93
CA LEU A 21 50.32 -7.24 15.68
C LEU A 21 49.85 -8.54 15.01
N LEU A 22 48.56 -8.79 14.81
CA LEU A 22 48.06 -10.07 14.28
C LEU A 22 46.84 -9.83 13.36
N GLY A 23 46.72 -10.59 12.27
CA GLY A 23 45.72 -10.42 11.21
C GLY A 23 44.26 -10.38 11.69
N SER A 24 43.38 -9.85 10.84
CA SER A 24 41.97 -9.56 11.12
C SER A 24 41.20 -10.78 11.68
N MET A 25 40.62 -10.64 12.87
CA MET A 25 39.74 -11.63 13.51
C MET A 25 38.28 -11.43 13.08
N SER A 26 37.55 -12.52 12.82
CA SER A 26 36.07 -12.48 12.67
C SER A 26 35.45 -12.94 13.99
N LEU A 27 34.91 -12.00 14.76
CA LEU A 27 34.28 -12.27 16.05
C LEU A 27 33.16 -13.32 15.94
N TYR A 28 32.38 -13.27 14.86
CA TYR A 28 31.29 -14.22 14.62
C TYR A 28 31.79 -15.64 14.38
N GLU A 29 32.82 -15.81 13.56
CA GLU A 29 33.39 -17.15 13.29
C GLU A 29 33.98 -17.75 14.56
N ASP A 30 34.69 -16.95 15.35
CA ASP A 30 35.31 -17.41 16.60
C ASP A 30 34.25 -17.76 17.66
N LEU A 31 33.16 -16.99 17.76
CA LEU A 31 32.02 -17.29 18.66
C LEU A 31 31.26 -18.57 18.23
N VAL A 32 30.98 -18.72 16.94
CA VAL A 32 30.30 -19.92 16.40
C VAL A 32 31.17 -21.16 16.56
N ALA A 33 32.47 -21.04 16.24
CA ALA A 33 33.43 -22.13 16.42
C ALA A 33 33.56 -22.55 17.90
N ALA A 34 33.41 -21.62 18.85
CA ALA A 34 33.47 -21.90 20.29
C ALA A 34 32.29 -22.73 20.81
N TRP A 35 31.12 -22.66 20.16
CA TRP A 35 29.96 -23.49 20.51
C TRP A 35 30.04 -24.92 19.99
N VAL A 36 30.87 -25.17 18.96
CA VAL A 36 31.08 -26.51 18.38
C VAL A 36 32.58 -26.84 18.32
N PRO A 37 33.27 -26.87 19.48
CA PRO A 37 34.73 -26.95 19.54
C PRO A 37 35.30 -28.22 18.90
N GLU A 38 34.55 -29.32 18.90
CA GLU A 38 34.94 -30.60 18.27
C GLU A 38 35.15 -30.49 16.75
N LYS A 39 34.54 -29.50 16.08
CA LYS A 39 34.69 -29.29 14.63
C LYS A 39 35.69 -28.20 14.26
N HIS A 40 36.20 -27.48 15.25
CA HIS A 40 36.97 -26.26 15.06
C HIS A 40 38.19 -26.20 15.99
N GLU A 41 39.01 -27.26 15.97
CA GLU A 41 40.26 -27.35 16.76
C GLU A 41 41.20 -26.15 16.51
N TRP A 42 41.16 -25.57 15.31
CA TRP A 42 41.93 -24.37 14.96
C TRP A 42 41.64 -23.18 15.88
N LEU A 43 40.45 -23.11 16.50
CA LEU A 43 40.08 -22.02 17.40
C LEU A 43 40.93 -22.01 18.67
N GLN A 44 41.34 -23.18 19.19
CA GLN A 44 42.17 -23.27 20.40
C GLN A 44 43.53 -22.59 20.23
N GLN A 45 44.03 -22.52 19.00
CA GLN A 45 45.30 -21.87 18.67
C GLN A 45 45.17 -20.35 18.48
N ARG A 46 43.94 -19.81 18.52
CA ARG A 46 43.69 -18.36 18.41
C ARG A 46 43.71 -17.67 19.78
N PRO A 47 44.06 -16.37 19.84
CA PRO A 47 43.93 -15.58 21.07
C PRO A 47 42.52 -15.66 21.64
N LEU A 48 42.39 -15.91 22.95
CA LEU A 48 41.12 -16.12 23.67
C LEU A 48 40.33 -17.39 23.26
N GLY A 49 40.83 -18.22 22.35
CA GLY A 49 40.14 -19.41 21.85
C GLY A 49 39.81 -20.43 22.94
N GLU A 50 40.77 -20.75 23.82
CA GLU A 50 40.52 -21.63 24.96
C GLU A 50 39.47 -21.05 25.92
N GLU A 51 39.46 -19.74 26.14
CA GLU A 51 38.51 -19.09 27.04
C GLU A 51 37.10 -19.07 26.43
N LEU A 52 37.00 -18.78 25.13
CA LEU A 52 35.73 -18.84 24.38
C LEU A 52 35.14 -20.25 24.41
N VAL A 53 35.95 -21.29 24.11
CA VAL A 53 35.51 -22.69 24.16
C VAL A 53 35.05 -23.07 25.57
N ASN A 54 35.80 -22.68 26.61
CA ASN A 54 35.45 -22.99 28.00
C ASN A 54 34.17 -22.31 28.49
N ARG A 55 33.88 -21.10 28.00
CA ARG A 55 32.69 -20.32 28.38
C ARG A 55 31.47 -20.71 27.56
N LEU A 56 31.60 -20.81 26.24
CA LEU A 56 30.48 -21.00 25.32
C LEU A 56 30.16 -22.47 25.04
N GLY A 57 31.17 -23.34 24.98
CA GLY A 57 31.00 -24.78 24.69
C GLY A 57 30.18 -25.54 25.74
N LYS A 58 29.89 -24.94 26.90
CA LYS A 58 29.03 -25.51 27.95
C LYS A 58 27.54 -25.17 27.79
N HIS A 59 27.20 -24.25 26.89
CA HIS A 59 25.80 -23.82 26.68
C HIS A 59 25.14 -24.62 25.56
N LYS A 60 23.86 -25.00 25.76
CA LYS A 60 23.05 -25.64 24.73
C LYS A 60 22.60 -24.61 23.69
N MET A 61 22.84 -24.88 22.42
CA MET A 61 22.36 -24.07 21.30
C MET A 61 20.98 -24.56 20.86
N PHE A 62 20.04 -23.62 20.67
CA PHE A 62 18.78 -23.87 19.98
C PHE A 62 18.88 -23.27 18.58
N SER A 63 18.69 -24.08 17.55
CA SER A 63 18.69 -23.63 16.16
C SER A 63 17.27 -23.54 15.62
N TYR A 64 16.93 -22.41 15.03
CA TYR A 64 15.75 -22.26 14.18
C TYR A 64 16.20 -22.23 12.72
N CYS A 65 15.67 -23.13 11.90
CA CYS A 65 15.93 -23.14 10.47
C CYS A 65 14.80 -22.39 9.77
N ALA A 66 15.10 -21.19 9.26
CA ALA A 66 14.15 -20.41 8.48
C ALA A 66 14.18 -20.89 7.03
N TYR A 67 13.23 -21.75 6.64
CA TYR A 67 13.16 -22.32 5.29
C TYR A 67 12.77 -21.28 4.21
N ASP A 68 12.17 -20.16 4.61
CA ASP A 68 11.68 -19.11 3.70
C ASP A 68 12.71 -18.00 3.44
N LEU A 69 13.92 -18.11 4.02
CA LEU A 69 14.99 -17.13 3.80
C LEU A 69 15.95 -17.60 2.70
N SER A 70 16.15 -16.76 1.69
CA SER A 70 17.24 -16.93 0.73
C SER A 70 18.54 -16.41 1.35
N PHE A 71 19.45 -17.32 1.70
CA PHE A 71 20.78 -16.96 2.19
C PHE A 71 21.71 -16.65 1.01
N LEU A 72 22.24 -15.43 0.97
CA LEU A 72 23.15 -14.96 -0.07
C LEU A 72 24.59 -15.13 0.39
N HIS A 73 25.40 -15.84 -0.39
CA HIS A 73 26.86 -15.69 -0.34
C HIS A 73 27.24 -14.60 -1.34
N PHE A 74 28.21 -13.75 -1.02
CA PHE A 74 28.74 -12.73 -1.95
C PHE A 74 30.15 -13.14 -2.37
N GLY A 75 30.23 -14.09 -3.30
CA GLY A 75 31.46 -14.49 -3.97
C GLY A 75 31.78 -13.66 -5.21
N THR A 76 30.75 -13.27 -5.98
CA THR A 76 30.88 -12.46 -7.21
C THR A 76 29.70 -11.51 -7.38
N SER A 77 29.79 -10.57 -8.31
CA SER A 77 28.71 -9.61 -8.56
C SER A 77 27.48 -10.23 -9.25
N SER A 78 27.59 -11.40 -9.90
CA SER A 78 26.45 -12.06 -10.57
C SER A 78 25.33 -12.48 -9.60
N GLU A 79 25.66 -12.80 -8.36
CA GLU A 79 24.67 -13.20 -7.34
C GLU A 79 23.63 -12.09 -7.07
N VAL A 80 23.99 -10.82 -7.32
CA VAL A 80 23.06 -9.68 -7.25
C VAL A 80 22.04 -9.71 -8.38
N LEU A 81 22.45 -10.08 -9.60
CA LEU A 81 21.55 -10.17 -10.75
C LEU A 81 20.65 -11.42 -10.69
N ASP A 82 21.17 -12.55 -10.21
CA ASP A 82 20.39 -13.79 -10.03
C ASP A 82 19.19 -13.56 -9.10
N HIS A 83 19.36 -12.72 -8.08
CA HIS A 83 18.28 -12.37 -7.15
C HIS A 83 17.19 -11.51 -7.80
N LEU A 84 17.58 -10.60 -8.69
CA LEU A 84 16.65 -9.70 -9.39
C LEU A 84 15.94 -10.38 -10.57
N SER A 85 16.51 -11.47 -11.10
CA SER A 85 15.98 -12.24 -12.23
C SER A 85 15.18 -13.50 -11.83
N GLY A 86 15.31 -13.99 -10.59
CA GLY A 86 14.59 -15.17 -10.09
C GLY A 86 13.09 -14.98 -9.87
N ALA A 87 12.39 -16.02 -9.39
CA ALA A 87 10.93 -16.06 -9.20
C ALA A 87 10.35 -14.93 -8.31
N GLY A 88 11.18 -14.26 -7.51
CA GLY A 88 10.83 -13.06 -6.73
C GLY A 88 10.71 -11.77 -7.57
N SER A 89 11.08 -11.77 -8.86
CA SER A 89 11.10 -10.58 -9.72
C SER A 89 9.72 -9.93 -9.93
N GLY A 90 8.63 -10.65 -9.62
CA GLY A 90 7.27 -10.09 -9.64
C GLY A 90 6.99 -9.08 -8.52
N LEU A 91 7.79 -9.09 -7.45
CA LEU A 91 7.56 -8.29 -6.24
C LEU A 91 8.26 -6.92 -6.28
N VAL A 92 9.37 -6.79 -7.00
CA VAL A 92 10.12 -5.54 -7.12
C VAL A 92 9.91 -4.96 -8.51
N GLY A 93 9.27 -3.79 -8.58
CA GLY A 93 9.16 -3.07 -9.84
C GLY A 93 10.54 -2.81 -10.45
N ARG A 94 10.77 -3.27 -11.69
CA ARG A 94 12.05 -3.11 -12.40
C ARG A 94 12.45 -1.65 -12.66
N ARG A 95 11.52 -0.71 -12.45
CA ARG A 95 11.73 0.72 -12.57
C ARG A 95 11.13 1.39 -11.34
N HIS A 96 11.99 1.91 -10.47
CA HIS A 96 11.57 2.54 -9.21
C HIS A 96 12.38 3.80 -8.95
N LEU A 97 11.70 4.86 -8.51
CA LEU A 97 12.28 6.17 -8.24
C LEU A 97 13.27 6.61 -9.35
N CYS A 98 12.87 6.49 -10.61
CA CYS A 98 13.75 6.73 -11.74
C CYS A 98 13.18 7.77 -12.70
N SER A 99 14.08 8.52 -13.33
CA SER A 99 13.75 9.46 -14.41
C SER A 99 14.29 8.88 -15.71
N ILE A 100 13.38 8.45 -16.59
CA ILE A 100 13.71 7.85 -17.88
C ILE A 100 13.03 8.68 -18.98
N PRO A 101 13.69 8.97 -20.13
CA PRO A 101 13.09 9.73 -21.20
C PRO A 101 11.88 9.01 -21.79
N ALA A 102 10.84 9.76 -22.15
CA ALA A 102 9.61 9.22 -22.74
C ALA A 102 9.76 8.78 -24.21
N THR A 103 10.96 8.86 -24.80
CA THR A 103 11.18 8.82 -26.26
C THR A 103 11.92 7.56 -26.72
N THR A 104 11.82 7.21 -28.00
CA THR A 104 12.64 6.19 -28.70
C THR A 104 14.13 6.56 -28.81
N VAL A 105 14.56 7.60 -28.10
CA VAL A 105 15.92 8.15 -28.17
C VAL A 105 16.86 7.40 -27.23
N SER A 106 16.33 6.62 -26.29
CA SER A 106 17.10 5.70 -25.44
C SER A 106 16.65 4.27 -25.67
N ASP A 107 17.60 3.34 -25.77
CA ASP A 107 17.36 1.92 -26.00
C ASP A 107 17.59 1.15 -24.70
N ILE A 108 16.54 1.02 -23.88
CA ILE A 108 16.63 0.40 -22.55
C ILE A 108 15.82 -0.90 -22.58
N ALA A 109 16.51 -2.03 -22.43
CA ALA A 109 15.88 -3.35 -22.40
C ALA A 109 14.75 -3.43 -21.35
N ALA A 110 13.69 -4.17 -21.68
CA ALA A 110 12.55 -4.35 -20.77
C ALA A 110 12.88 -5.17 -19.52
N SER A 111 13.93 -6.01 -19.60
CA SER A 111 14.46 -6.79 -18.48
C SER A 111 15.41 -5.99 -17.58
N ALA A 112 15.95 -4.86 -18.05
CA ALA A 112 16.85 -4.03 -17.25
C ALA A 112 16.14 -3.46 -16.00
N VAL A 113 16.86 -3.50 -14.88
CA VAL A 113 16.42 -3.00 -13.58
C VAL A 113 17.06 -1.63 -13.33
N VAL A 114 16.23 -0.58 -13.25
CA VAL A 114 16.66 0.80 -13.04
C VAL A 114 16.04 1.35 -11.77
N LEU A 115 16.86 1.59 -10.76
CA LEU A 115 16.44 1.94 -9.40
C LEU A 115 17.14 3.23 -8.96
N SER A 116 16.38 4.18 -8.41
CA SER A 116 16.93 5.44 -7.89
C SER A 116 17.86 6.16 -8.88
N SER A 117 17.53 6.13 -10.18
CA SER A 117 18.47 6.53 -11.23
C SER A 117 17.84 7.47 -12.27
N LYS A 118 18.67 8.36 -12.82
CA LYS A 118 18.32 9.26 -13.92
C LYS A 118 19.03 8.79 -15.19
N ILE A 119 18.27 8.58 -16.25
CA ILE A 119 18.78 8.22 -17.56
C ILE A 119 18.49 9.37 -18.53
N ALA A 120 19.52 9.88 -19.19
CA ALA A 120 19.38 10.89 -20.23
C ALA A 120 18.93 10.27 -21.58
N PRO A 121 18.40 11.10 -22.52
CA PRO A 121 18.22 10.67 -23.91
C PRO A 121 19.54 10.22 -24.54
N GLY A 122 19.52 9.20 -25.40
CA GLY A 122 20.72 8.72 -26.10
C GLY A 122 21.58 7.77 -25.28
N VAL A 123 20.98 7.11 -24.28
CA VAL A 123 21.60 6.05 -23.47
C VAL A 123 21.05 4.71 -23.92
N SER A 124 21.89 3.68 -23.99
CA SER A 124 21.46 2.29 -24.19
C SER A 124 21.82 1.40 -23.01
N VAL A 125 20.93 0.47 -22.67
CA VAL A 125 21.07 -0.46 -21.54
C VAL A 125 20.61 -1.85 -22.00
N GLY A 126 21.53 -2.80 -21.97
CA GLY A 126 21.31 -4.20 -22.36
C GLY A 126 20.42 -4.97 -21.39
N GLU A 127 20.13 -6.21 -21.76
CA GLU A 127 19.20 -7.10 -21.05
C GLU A 127 19.75 -7.48 -19.66
N ASP A 128 18.85 -7.64 -18.69
CA ASP A 128 19.16 -8.15 -17.34
C ASP A 128 20.25 -7.38 -16.59
N SER A 129 20.46 -6.11 -16.96
CA SER A 129 21.41 -5.20 -16.30
C SER A 129 20.77 -4.46 -15.12
N LEU A 130 21.58 -4.12 -14.11
CA LEU A 130 21.17 -3.33 -12.94
C LEU A 130 21.82 -1.95 -12.98
N ILE A 131 21.00 -0.90 -12.94
CA ILE A 131 21.44 0.48 -12.73
C ILE A 131 20.85 0.97 -11.41
N TYR A 132 21.71 1.33 -10.47
CA TYR A 132 21.31 1.78 -9.14
C TYR A 132 21.99 3.10 -8.77
N ASP A 133 21.22 4.02 -8.20
CA ASP A 133 21.70 5.28 -7.62
C ASP A 133 22.59 6.10 -8.57
N SER A 134 22.27 6.09 -9.86
CA SER A 134 23.15 6.63 -10.92
C SER A 134 22.47 7.73 -11.73
N SER A 135 23.25 8.69 -12.23
CA SER A 135 22.84 9.68 -13.23
C SER A 135 23.66 9.48 -14.51
N ILE A 136 23.05 8.83 -15.50
CA ILE A 136 23.68 8.44 -16.76
C ILE A 136 23.39 9.50 -17.82
N SER A 137 24.45 10.18 -18.27
CA SER A 137 24.41 11.19 -19.33
C SER A 137 24.35 10.56 -20.73
N SER A 138 23.98 11.36 -21.74
CA SER A 138 23.91 10.92 -23.14
C SER A 138 25.25 10.40 -23.67
N GLY A 139 25.21 9.44 -24.59
CA GLY A 139 26.44 8.88 -25.19
C GLY A 139 27.05 7.71 -24.40
N ILE A 140 26.32 7.19 -23.41
CA ILE A 140 26.72 6.03 -22.62
C ILE A 140 25.94 4.80 -23.10
N GLN A 141 26.67 3.71 -23.34
CA GLN A 141 26.13 2.39 -23.65
C GLN A 141 26.52 1.40 -22.55
N ILE A 142 25.53 0.71 -21.99
CA ILE A 142 25.69 -0.32 -20.98
C ILE A 142 25.28 -1.65 -21.60
N GLY A 143 26.18 -2.62 -21.59
CA GLY A 143 25.94 -3.98 -22.08
C GLY A 143 24.91 -4.75 -21.26
N SER A 144 24.63 -5.97 -21.68
CA SER A 144 23.74 -6.90 -20.99
C SER A 144 24.44 -7.56 -19.80
N LEU A 145 23.66 -7.94 -18.78
CA LEU A 145 24.16 -8.55 -17.54
C LEU A 145 25.24 -7.70 -16.86
N SER A 146 25.07 -6.38 -16.90
CA SER A 146 26.02 -5.41 -16.34
C SER A 146 25.46 -4.70 -15.12
N ILE A 147 26.34 -4.30 -14.20
CA ILE A 147 25.95 -3.64 -12.94
C ILE A 147 26.59 -2.26 -12.88
N VAL A 148 25.76 -1.23 -12.73
CA VAL A 148 26.19 0.17 -12.63
C VAL A 148 25.65 0.77 -11.34
N VAL A 149 26.54 1.23 -10.46
CA VAL A 149 26.16 1.74 -9.13
C VAL A 149 26.83 3.08 -8.82
N GLY A 150 26.04 4.09 -8.45
CA GLY A 150 26.57 5.38 -7.99
C GLY A 150 27.22 6.23 -9.08
N ILE A 151 27.11 5.84 -10.35
CA ILE A 151 27.79 6.52 -11.47
C ILE A 151 27.05 7.81 -11.79
N ASN A 152 27.72 8.94 -11.62
CA ASN A 152 27.18 10.26 -11.88
C ASN A 152 28.01 10.99 -12.93
N VAL A 153 27.75 10.70 -14.21
CA VAL A 153 28.52 11.31 -15.30
C VAL A 153 28.12 12.78 -15.44
N PRO A 154 29.05 13.74 -15.23
CA PRO A 154 28.74 15.15 -15.33
C PRO A 154 28.15 15.48 -16.72
N GLY A 155 27.01 16.17 -16.74
CA GLY A 155 26.40 16.61 -17.99
C GLY A 155 27.26 17.64 -18.70
N ASP A 156 27.38 17.52 -20.02
CA ASP A 156 28.15 18.44 -20.85
C ASP A 156 27.53 19.85 -20.82
N LYS A 157 28.29 20.84 -20.35
CA LYS A 157 27.85 22.23 -20.25
C LYS A 157 28.15 22.96 -21.56
N GLY A 158 27.43 22.60 -22.62
CA GLY A 158 27.22 23.49 -23.76
C GLY A 158 28.42 23.76 -24.68
N GLU A 159 29.13 22.72 -25.13
CA GLU A 159 29.94 22.80 -26.35
C GLU A 159 29.34 21.91 -27.46
N THR A 160 29.69 22.23 -28.72
CA THR A 160 29.09 21.69 -29.94
C THR A 160 28.94 20.17 -29.96
N ALA A 161 27.83 19.67 -30.53
CA ALA A 161 27.43 18.24 -30.57
C ALA A 161 28.48 17.25 -31.15
N GLU A 162 29.57 17.75 -31.75
CA GLU A 162 30.63 16.95 -32.37
C GLU A 162 31.68 16.40 -31.37
N GLU A 163 31.75 16.88 -30.12
CA GLU A 163 32.73 16.41 -29.11
C GLU A 163 32.10 15.76 -27.86
N SER A 164 30.88 15.21 -27.96
CA SER A 164 30.26 14.51 -26.84
C SER A 164 31.06 13.27 -26.41
N PHE A 165 31.46 13.22 -25.13
CA PHE A 165 32.16 12.07 -24.55
C PHE A 165 31.31 10.80 -24.68
N ARG A 166 31.89 9.73 -25.24
CA ARG A 166 31.24 8.42 -25.41
C ARG A 166 31.92 7.37 -24.56
N PHE A 167 31.12 6.56 -23.88
CA PHE A 167 31.60 5.47 -23.04
C PHE A 167 30.74 4.22 -23.23
N MET A 168 31.41 3.07 -23.34
CA MET A 168 30.76 1.77 -23.44
C MET A 168 31.22 0.88 -22.28
N LEU A 169 30.28 0.43 -21.46
CA LEU A 169 30.47 -0.68 -20.55
C LEU A 169 30.07 -1.96 -21.28
N PRO A 170 30.97 -2.95 -21.50
CA PRO A 170 30.62 -4.18 -22.19
C PRO A 170 29.63 -5.05 -21.41
N ASP A 171 29.17 -6.11 -22.05
CA ASP A 171 28.38 -7.15 -21.41
C ASP A 171 29.16 -7.81 -20.27
N LEU A 172 28.48 -8.26 -19.22
CA LEU A 172 29.09 -8.97 -18.07
C LEU A 172 30.15 -8.12 -17.33
N HIS A 173 29.94 -6.80 -17.21
CA HIS A 173 30.84 -5.91 -16.50
C HIS A 173 30.16 -5.12 -15.40
N CYS A 174 30.94 -4.74 -14.40
CA CYS A 174 30.51 -3.90 -13.30
C CYS A 174 31.25 -2.56 -13.35
N LEU A 175 30.55 -1.50 -12.97
CA LEU A 175 31.07 -0.14 -12.88
C LEU A 175 30.47 0.55 -11.66
N TRP A 176 31.31 1.00 -10.73
CA TRP A 176 30.82 1.78 -9.59
C TRP A 176 31.79 2.87 -9.17
N GLU A 177 31.26 3.89 -8.51
CA GLU A 177 31.99 5.08 -8.11
C GLU A 177 32.01 5.22 -6.58
N VAL A 178 33.20 5.37 -6.00
CA VAL A 178 33.39 5.37 -4.54
C VAL A 178 34.12 6.63 -4.07
N PRO A 179 33.58 7.39 -3.11
CA PRO A 179 34.32 8.47 -2.46
C PRO A 179 35.34 7.92 -1.47
N LEU A 180 36.56 8.48 -1.47
CA LEU A 180 37.60 8.12 -0.50
C LEU A 180 37.85 9.25 0.52
N VAL A 181 38.18 8.87 1.75
CA VAL A 181 38.56 9.78 2.83
C VAL A 181 39.80 10.59 2.43
N GLY A 182 39.71 11.91 2.55
CA GLY A 182 40.81 12.82 2.23
C GLY A 182 41.09 12.98 0.73
N CYS A 183 40.21 12.48 -0.15
CA CYS A 183 40.26 12.71 -1.60
C CYS A 183 39.07 13.56 -2.04
N THR A 184 39.34 14.58 -2.86
CA THR A 184 38.29 15.41 -3.49
C THR A 184 37.57 14.62 -4.58
N GLU A 185 38.35 13.88 -5.36
CA GLU A 185 37.89 13.01 -6.44
C GLU A 185 37.29 11.70 -5.89
N ARG A 186 36.33 11.15 -6.63
CA ARG A 186 35.82 9.78 -6.43
C ARG A 186 36.64 8.82 -7.28
N VAL A 187 36.71 7.55 -6.90
CA VAL A 187 37.41 6.51 -7.66
C VAL A 187 36.39 5.67 -8.40
N ILE A 188 36.63 5.46 -9.70
CA ILE A 188 35.81 4.58 -10.54
C ILE A 188 36.43 3.18 -10.54
N VAL A 189 35.64 2.21 -10.09
CA VAL A 189 36.00 0.80 -10.04
C VAL A 189 35.26 0.07 -11.15
N TYR A 190 35.99 -0.81 -11.84
CA TYR A 190 35.46 -1.64 -12.91
C TYR A 190 36.08 -3.03 -12.84
N CYS A 191 35.25 -4.04 -13.07
CA CYS A 191 35.65 -5.44 -13.15
C CYS A 191 34.63 -6.22 -13.97
N GLY A 192 34.91 -7.49 -14.25
CA GLY A 192 33.95 -8.42 -14.82
C GLY A 192 32.95 -8.88 -13.75
N LEU A 193 31.73 -9.19 -14.17
CA LEU A 193 30.65 -9.66 -13.32
C LEU A 193 31.04 -10.90 -12.49
N HIS A 194 31.85 -11.78 -13.08
CA HIS A 194 32.30 -13.04 -12.48
C HIS A 194 33.74 -12.99 -11.93
N ASP A 195 34.37 -11.82 -11.88
CA ASP A 195 35.71 -11.70 -11.30
C ASP A 195 35.63 -11.90 -9.78
N ASN A 196 36.18 -13.00 -9.27
CA ASN A 196 36.34 -13.19 -7.84
C ASN A 196 37.57 -12.40 -7.36
N PRO A 197 37.43 -11.40 -6.46
CA PRO A 197 38.54 -10.54 -6.08
C PRO A 197 39.72 -11.26 -5.42
N LYS A 198 39.47 -12.42 -4.80
CA LYS A 198 40.45 -13.17 -4.01
C LYS A 198 41.10 -14.33 -4.78
N ASN A 199 40.64 -14.64 -5.99
CA ASN A 199 41.30 -15.65 -6.83
C ASN A 199 42.67 -15.13 -7.29
N SER A 200 43.70 -15.93 -7.04
CA SER A 200 45.07 -15.55 -7.33
C SER A 200 45.43 -15.74 -8.80
N LEU A 201 46.49 -15.07 -9.24
CA LEU A 201 47.13 -15.27 -10.56
C LEU A 201 47.49 -16.74 -10.83
N SER A 202 47.82 -17.50 -9.78
CA SER A 202 48.16 -18.93 -9.84
C SER A 202 46.95 -19.86 -9.85
N ARG A 203 45.75 -19.35 -9.53
CA ARG A 203 44.47 -20.08 -9.45
C ARG A 203 43.44 -19.49 -10.41
N ASP A 204 43.85 -19.24 -11.65
CA ASP A 204 42.98 -18.76 -12.74
C ASP A 204 42.20 -17.46 -12.41
N GLY A 205 42.80 -16.56 -11.63
CA GLY A 205 42.21 -15.24 -11.38
C GLY A 205 42.00 -14.43 -12.65
N THR A 206 40.90 -13.68 -12.68
CA THR A 206 40.48 -12.87 -13.83
C THR A 206 40.36 -11.39 -13.47
N PHE A 207 40.42 -10.54 -14.49
CA PHE A 207 40.11 -9.12 -14.44
C PHE A 207 39.41 -8.68 -15.74
N CYS A 208 38.28 -7.99 -15.60
CA CYS A 208 37.36 -7.67 -16.70
C CYS A 208 36.99 -8.94 -17.52
N GLY A 209 36.72 -10.05 -16.82
CA GLY A 209 36.35 -11.33 -17.43
C GLY A 209 37.48 -12.04 -18.19
N ARG A 210 38.72 -11.56 -18.11
CA ARG A 210 39.89 -12.11 -18.81
C ARG A 210 40.94 -12.62 -17.82
N PRO A 211 41.65 -13.73 -18.11
CA PRO A 211 42.74 -14.19 -17.25
C PRO A 211 43.83 -13.11 -17.11
N TRP A 212 44.34 -12.89 -15.90
CA TRP A 212 45.35 -11.85 -15.62
C TRP A 212 46.56 -11.91 -16.57
N LYS A 213 47.07 -13.11 -16.89
CA LYS A 213 48.21 -13.28 -17.81
C LYS A 213 47.95 -12.65 -19.18
N LYS A 214 46.72 -12.76 -19.67
CA LYS A 214 46.30 -12.17 -20.95
C LYS A 214 46.17 -10.65 -20.84
N VAL A 215 45.57 -10.15 -19.75
CA VAL A 215 45.44 -8.70 -19.50
C VAL A 215 46.82 -8.03 -19.43
N LEU A 216 47.76 -8.60 -18.68
CA LEU A 216 49.12 -8.07 -18.54
C LEU A 216 49.86 -8.02 -19.88
N HIS A 217 49.76 -9.11 -20.66
CA HIS A 217 50.36 -9.21 -21.98
C HIS A 217 49.76 -8.17 -22.96
N ASP A 218 48.44 -8.12 -23.07
CA ASP A 218 47.74 -7.29 -24.06
C ASP A 218 47.91 -5.78 -23.77
N LEU A 219 47.99 -5.39 -22.49
CA LEU A 219 48.12 -3.99 -22.07
C LEU A 219 49.58 -3.55 -21.82
N GLY A 220 50.55 -4.46 -21.92
CA GLY A 220 51.96 -4.19 -21.62
C GLY A 220 52.24 -3.86 -20.15
N ILE A 221 51.34 -4.27 -19.24
CA ILE A 221 51.48 -4.07 -17.79
C ILE A 221 52.37 -5.17 -17.22
N GLN A 222 53.34 -4.79 -16.39
CA GLN A 222 54.20 -5.73 -15.68
C GLN A 222 53.62 -6.04 -14.30
N GLU A 223 53.88 -7.24 -13.76
CA GLU A 223 53.38 -7.60 -12.43
C GLU A 223 53.85 -6.63 -11.33
N THR A 224 55.08 -6.11 -11.46
CA THR A 224 55.65 -5.11 -10.54
C THR A 224 54.93 -3.76 -10.58
N ASP A 225 54.15 -3.48 -11.64
CA ASP A 225 53.34 -2.27 -11.70
C ASP A 225 52.11 -2.37 -10.78
N LEU A 226 51.63 -3.59 -10.48
CA LEU A 226 50.40 -3.84 -9.71
C LEU A 226 50.65 -4.29 -8.27
N TRP A 227 51.65 -5.15 -8.07
CA TRP A 227 51.96 -5.75 -6.77
C TRP A 227 53.40 -5.43 -6.36
N SER A 228 53.58 -4.95 -5.13
CA SER A 228 54.92 -4.72 -4.58
C SER A 228 55.62 -6.05 -4.32
N SER A 229 56.93 -6.10 -4.62
CA SER A 229 57.77 -7.30 -4.43
C SER A 229 58.01 -7.69 -2.97
N THR A 230 57.54 -6.87 -2.03
CA THR A 230 57.76 -7.01 -0.58
C THR A 230 56.68 -7.78 0.17
N VAL A 231 55.58 -8.18 -0.47
CA VAL A 231 54.42 -8.81 0.20
C VAL A 231 54.31 -10.30 -0.18
N LEU A 232 54.31 -11.19 0.82
CA LEU A 232 54.16 -12.66 0.70
C LEU A 232 52.71 -13.12 0.41
N GLN A 233 51.80 -12.20 0.06
CA GLN A 233 50.39 -12.50 -0.18
C GLN A 233 50.15 -13.02 -1.60
N ASP A 234 49.08 -13.81 -1.77
CA ASP A 234 48.59 -14.23 -3.08
C ASP A 234 48.23 -13.01 -3.95
N ARG A 235 48.81 -12.94 -5.15
CA ARG A 235 48.58 -11.86 -6.13
C ARG A 235 47.19 -12.01 -6.73
N CYS A 236 46.26 -11.13 -6.39
CA CYS A 236 44.86 -11.18 -6.83
C CYS A 236 44.32 -9.75 -7.08
N LEU A 237 43.07 -9.64 -7.55
CA LEU A 237 42.44 -8.34 -7.77
C LEU A 237 42.27 -7.55 -6.47
N TRP A 238 42.08 -8.22 -5.33
CA TRP A 238 41.91 -7.60 -4.02
C TRP A 238 43.08 -6.68 -3.65
N ASN A 239 44.33 -7.10 -3.91
CA ASN A 239 45.54 -6.36 -3.55
C ASN A 239 46.26 -5.70 -4.74
N ALA A 240 45.73 -5.80 -5.96
CA ALA A 240 46.32 -5.16 -7.15
C ALA A 240 46.08 -3.64 -7.15
N LYS A 241 47.14 -2.84 -7.28
CA LYS A 241 47.04 -1.37 -7.42
C LYS A 241 46.63 -0.96 -8.83
N ILE A 242 45.36 -1.19 -9.15
CA ILE A 242 44.83 -1.08 -10.51
C ILE A 242 43.98 0.16 -10.75
N PHE A 243 43.29 0.70 -9.73
CA PHE A 243 42.33 1.79 -9.91
C PHE A 243 43.02 3.15 -9.76
N PRO A 244 43.09 3.97 -10.83
CA PRO A 244 43.72 5.28 -10.78
C PRO A 244 42.83 6.31 -10.07
N VAL A 245 43.47 7.27 -9.41
CA VAL A 245 42.84 8.47 -8.84
C VAL A 245 43.23 9.65 -9.72
N LEU A 246 42.35 10.01 -10.66
CA LEU A 246 42.55 11.03 -11.69
C LEU A 246 41.24 11.81 -11.92
N PRO A 247 41.25 12.89 -12.73
CA PRO A 247 40.02 13.52 -13.17
C PRO A 247 39.01 12.54 -13.79
N TYR A 248 37.72 12.80 -13.62
CA TYR A 248 36.63 11.86 -13.91
C TYR A 248 36.69 11.21 -15.31
N PHE A 249 36.81 12.03 -16.36
CA PHE A 249 36.85 11.55 -17.75
C PHE A 249 38.16 10.81 -18.10
N GLU A 250 39.27 11.13 -17.43
CA GLU A 250 40.53 10.37 -17.60
C GLU A 250 40.39 8.97 -17.00
N MET A 251 39.73 8.84 -15.85
CA MET A 251 39.45 7.52 -15.25
C MET A 251 38.57 6.67 -16.15
N LEU A 252 37.50 7.22 -16.75
CA LEU A 252 36.65 6.49 -17.70
C LEU A 252 37.41 6.10 -18.99
N THR A 253 38.31 6.96 -19.46
CA THR A 253 39.19 6.65 -20.60
C THR A 253 40.13 5.50 -20.26
N LEU A 254 40.75 5.51 -19.07
CA LEU A 254 41.60 4.41 -18.60
C LEU A 254 40.80 3.13 -18.34
N ALA A 255 39.57 3.22 -17.85
CA ALA A 255 38.67 2.07 -17.69
C ALA A 255 38.41 1.39 -19.04
N THR A 256 38.13 2.17 -20.08
CA THR A 256 37.94 1.66 -21.45
C THR A 256 39.18 0.92 -21.97
N TRP A 257 40.38 1.43 -21.69
CA TRP A 257 41.64 0.78 -22.02
C TRP A 257 41.88 -0.50 -21.22
N LEU A 258 41.66 -0.48 -19.90
CA LEU A 258 41.86 -1.65 -19.03
C LEU A 258 40.86 -2.78 -19.30
N MET A 259 39.64 -2.45 -19.72
CA MET A 259 38.67 -3.42 -20.25
C MET A 259 39.08 -4.01 -21.61
N GLY A 260 40.09 -3.44 -22.29
CA GLY A 260 40.59 -3.93 -23.58
C GLY A 260 39.74 -3.50 -24.77
N LEU A 261 39.04 -2.37 -24.66
CA LEU A 261 38.18 -1.83 -25.74
C LEU A 261 38.91 -0.82 -26.63
N SER A 262 40.18 -0.51 -26.35
CA SER A 262 40.97 0.45 -27.10
C SER A 262 42.40 -0.04 -27.32
N ASP A 263 42.73 -0.38 -28.56
CA ASP A 263 44.07 -0.83 -28.97
C ASP A 263 44.96 0.32 -29.47
N GLN A 264 44.38 1.48 -29.78
CA GLN A 264 45.04 2.52 -30.58
C GLN A 264 45.85 3.55 -29.76
N LYS A 265 45.84 3.48 -28.41
CA LYS A 265 46.43 4.52 -27.53
C LYS A 265 47.29 4.02 -26.38
N THR A 266 47.75 2.76 -26.38
CA THR A 266 48.58 2.19 -25.30
C THR A 266 49.84 3.02 -25.01
N ASN A 267 50.42 3.67 -26.03
CA ASN A 267 51.62 4.51 -25.89
C ASN A 267 51.43 5.73 -24.97
N TYR A 268 50.22 6.27 -24.84
CA TYR A 268 49.92 7.40 -23.95
C TYR A 268 49.26 6.96 -22.64
N LEU A 269 48.34 6.00 -22.71
CA LEU A 269 47.54 5.58 -21.56
C LEU A 269 48.32 4.75 -20.54
N LEU A 270 49.27 3.92 -20.98
CA LEU A 270 50.11 3.15 -20.05
C LEU A 270 51.00 4.06 -19.18
N PRO A 271 51.75 5.04 -19.73
CA PRO A 271 52.47 6.02 -18.90
C PRO A 271 51.56 6.83 -17.97
N LEU A 272 50.40 7.29 -18.47
CA LEU A 272 49.42 8.02 -17.67
C LEU A 272 48.97 7.19 -16.46
N TRP A 273 48.57 5.94 -16.70
CA TRP A 273 48.15 5.01 -15.66
C TRP A 273 49.26 4.67 -14.66
N LYS A 274 50.49 4.41 -15.15
CA LYS A 274 51.64 4.09 -14.28
C LYS A 274 51.99 5.23 -13.32
N ASN A 275 51.96 6.46 -13.81
CA ASN A 275 52.31 7.67 -13.06
C ASN A 275 51.17 8.16 -12.15
N ALA A 276 49.94 7.69 -12.35
CA ALA A 276 48.81 8.02 -11.50
C ALA A 276 48.96 7.39 -10.11
N ARG A 277 48.43 8.09 -9.09
CA ARG A 277 48.16 7.46 -7.80
C ARG A 277 47.12 6.36 -8.03
N ARG A 278 47.43 5.13 -7.64
CA ARG A 278 46.57 3.96 -7.81
C ARG A 278 46.28 3.30 -6.47
N VAL A 279 45.06 2.79 -6.34
CA VAL A 279 44.59 2.06 -5.15
C VAL A 279 44.17 0.65 -5.52
N SER A 280 44.30 -0.27 -4.57
CA SER A 280 43.70 -1.62 -4.64
C SER A 280 42.30 -1.67 -4.05
N LEU A 281 41.56 -2.76 -4.25
CA LEU A 281 40.27 -2.95 -3.55
C LEU A 281 40.44 -2.99 -2.04
N GLU A 282 41.54 -3.56 -1.54
CA GLU A 282 41.87 -3.58 -0.11
C GLU A 282 42.07 -2.16 0.44
N GLU A 283 42.85 -1.33 -0.25
CA GLU A 283 43.09 0.06 0.15
C GLU A 283 41.81 0.90 0.04
N LEU A 284 41.03 0.68 -1.03
CA LEU A 284 39.74 1.32 -1.25
C LEU A 284 38.78 0.99 -0.10
N HIS A 285 38.62 -0.29 0.25
CA HIS A 285 37.72 -0.75 1.32
C HIS A 285 38.04 -0.11 2.68
N ARG A 286 39.32 0.10 2.99
CA ARG A 286 39.75 0.77 4.24
C ARG A 286 39.54 2.29 4.23
N SER A 287 39.37 2.88 3.06
CA SER A 287 39.37 4.34 2.89
C SER A 287 38.07 4.89 2.31
N ILE A 288 37.00 4.10 2.21
CA ILE A 288 35.68 4.57 1.78
C ILE A 288 35.17 5.64 2.75
N ASP A 289 34.73 6.77 2.20
CA ASP A 289 33.99 7.78 2.95
C ASP A 289 32.49 7.44 2.93
N PHE A 290 32.08 6.57 3.86
CA PHE A 290 30.69 6.13 3.98
C PHE A 290 29.72 7.30 4.22
N THR A 291 30.14 8.31 4.98
CA THR A 291 29.32 9.50 5.26
C THR A 291 29.02 10.25 3.96
N LYS A 292 30.06 10.55 3.16
CA LYS A 292 29.91 11.22 1.86
C LYS A 292 29.13 10.37 0.85
N MET A 293 29.27 9.05 0.91
CA MET A 293 28.49 8.12 0.07
C MET A 293 27.00 8.15 0.44
N CYS A 294 26.65 8.01 1.72
CA CYS A 294 25.27 8.04 2.21
C CYS A 294 24.59 9.39 1.96
N ILE A 295 25.28 10.50 2.25
CA ILE A 295 24.78 11.85 1.96
C ILE A 295 24.57 12.04 0.46
N GLY A 296 25.53 11.59 -0.37
CA GLY A 296 25.41 11.67 -1.83
C GLY A 296 24.20 10.91 -2.36
N SER A 297 23.99 9.68 -1.89
CA SER A 297 22.85 8.84 -2.25
C SER A 297 21.51 9.45 -1.82
N SER A 298 21.44 9.93 -0.58
CA SER A 298 20.27 10.61 -0.03
C SER A 298 19.89 11.85 -0.84
N ASN A 299 20.87 12.69 -1.17
CA ASN A 299 20.66 13.89 -1.98
C ASN A 299 20.20 13.55 -3.42
N HIS A 300 20.77 12.51 -4.04
CA HIS A 300 20.39 12.07 -5.37
C HIS A 300 18.94 11.55 -5.40
N GLN A 301 18.56 10.75 -4.41
CA GLN A 301 17.19 10.27 -4.26
C GLN A 301 16.21 11.43 -4.00
N ALA A 302 16.57 12.39 -3.15
CA ALA A 302 15.78 13.59 -2.92
C ALA A 302 15.58 14.42 -4.20
N ASP A 303 16.61 14.54 -5.05
CA ASP A 303 16.52 15.26 -6.33
C ASP A 303 15.63 14.53 -7.34
N LEU A 304 15.69 13.20 -7.37
CA LEU A 304 14.78 12.37 -8.16
C LEU A 304 13.33 12.49 -7.68
N ALA A 305 13.12 12.42 -6.37
CA ALA A 305 11.81 12.58 -5.74
C ALA A 305 11.21 13.96 -6.03
N ALA A 306 12.02 15.03 -5.93
CA ALA A 306 11.62 16.37 -6.31
C ALA A 306 11.23 16.47 -7.79
N GLY A 307 12.02 15.87 -8.68
CA GLY A 307 11.71 15.81 -10.11
C GLY A 307 10.38 15.10 -10.41
N ILE A 308 10.14 13.97 -9.75
CA ILE A 308 8.89 13.20 -9.87
C ILE A 308 7.70 13.97 -9.29
N ALA A 309 7.84 14.53 -8.09
CA ALA A 309 6.79 15.31 -7.44
C ALA A 309 6.40 16.54 -8.29
N LYS A 310 7.39 17.26 -8.82
CA LYS A 310 7.18 18.39 -9.74
C LYS A 310 6.40 17.97 -10.98
N ALA A 311 6.73 16.83 -11.59
CA ALA A 311 5.99 16.30 -12.74
C ALA A 311 4.55 15.92 -12.36
N CYS A 312 4.35 15.24 -11.22
CA CYS A 312 3.02 14.89 -10.71
C CYS A 312 2.13 16.12 -10.54
N ILE A 313 2.67 17.20 -9.96
CA ILE A 313 1.93 18.44 -9.71
C ILE A 313 1.67 19.20 -11.02
N ASN A 314 2.67 19.34 -11.89
CA ASN A 314 2.51 20.10 -13.14
C ASN A 314 1.51 19.47 -14.11
N TYR A 315 1.50 18.13 -14.20
CA TYR A 315 0.65 17.40 -15.16
C TYR A 315 -0.61 16.81 -14.52
N GLY A 316 -0.85 17.03 -13.21
CA GLY A 316 -1.99 16.45 -12.49
C GLY A 316 -1.95 14.93 -12.36
N MET A 317 -0.80 14.30 -12.57
CA MET A 317 -0.61 12.84 -12.52
C MET A 317 -0.40 12.36 -11.07
N LEU A 318 -1.43 12.49 -10.23
CA LEU A 318 -1.38 12.17 -8.78
C LEU A 318 -1.55 10.66 -8.46
N GLY A 319 -0.96 9.80 -9.29
CA GLY A 319 -0.95 8.35 -9.10
C GLY A 319 0.16 7.86 -8.17
N ARG A 320 1.06 8.75 -7.71
CA ARG A 320 2.18 8.44 -6.82
C ARG A 320 1.89 8.90 -5.39
N ASN A 321 2.65 8.33 -4.44
CA ASN A 321 2.60 8.73 -3.04
C ASN A 321 3.43 9.98 -2.79
N LEU A 322 2.77 11.14 -2.86
CA LEU A 322 3.44 12.42 -2.65
C LEU A 322 3.91 12.62 -1.21
N SER A 323 3.24 12.05 -0.21
CA SER A 323 3.73 12.06 1.18
C SER A 323 5.11 11.41 1.27
N GLN A 324 5.28 10.22 0.66
CA GLN A 324 6.57 9.52 0.64
C GLN A 324 7.62 10.29 -0.16
N LEU A 325 7.25 10.87 -1.32
CA LEU A 325 8.17 11.71 -2.09
C LEU A 325 8.63 12.93 -1.29
N CYS A 326 7.74 13.56 -0.52
CA CYS A 326 8.10 14.64 0.39
C CYS A 326 9.08 14.16 1.48
N GLU A 327 8.87 12.99 2.07
CA GLU A 327 9.79 12.41 3.06
C GLU A 327 11.19 12.18 2.47
N GLU A 328 11.28 11.74 1.21
CA GLU A 328 12.54 11.59 0.46
C GLU A 328 13.19 12.96 0.20
N ILE A 329 12.42 13.97 -0.23
CA ILE A 329 12.91 15.34 -0.46
C ILE A 329 13.46 15.96 0.83
N LEU A 330 12.81 15.73 1.97
CA LEU A 330 13.19 16.28 3.27
C LEU A 330 14.52 15.71 3.80
N GLN A 331 15.01 14.59 3.26
CA GLN A 331 16.35 14.09 3.58
C GLN A 331 17.46 15.05 3.13
N LYS A 332 17.17 15.95 2.18
CA LYS A 332 18.10 16.98 1.72
C LYS A 332 18.10 18.15 2.69
N GLU A 333 19.04 18.11 3.64
CA GLU A 333 19.21 19.15 4.66
C GLU A 333 19.28 20.56 4.03
N VAL A 334 18.63 21.54 4.69
CA VAL A 334 18.47 22.94 4.26
C VAL A 334 17.46 23.17 3.12
N SER A 335 17.60 22.52 1.96
CA SER A 335 16.79 22.85 0.77
C SER A 335 15.47 22.05 0.62
N GLY A 336 15.33 20.90 1.29
CA GLY A 336 14.15 20.03 1.11
C GLY A 336 12.83 20.72 1.47
N VAL A 337 12.81 21.48 2.57
CA VAL A 337 11.63 22.25 3.00
C VAL A 337 11.29 23.36 2.00
N GLU A 338 12.30 24.03 1.42
CA GLU A 338 12.09 25.07 0.41
C GLU A 338 11.47 24.49 -0.86
N ILE A 339 11.93 23.32 -1.32
CA ILE A 339 11.35 22.60 -2.45
C ILE A 339 9.87 22.25 -2.20
N CYS A 340 9.54 21.76 -0.99
CA CYS A 340 8.15 21.47 -0.63
C CYS A 340 7.27 22.73 -0.58
N LYS A 341 7.81 23.88 -0.14
CA LYS A 341 7.11 25.17 -0.19
C LYS A 341 6.84 25.62 -1.62
N ASP A 342 7.83 25.52 -2.51
CA ASP A 342 7.67 25.84 -3.92
C ASP A 342 6.56 24.99 -4.57
N PHE A 343 6.48 23.70 -4.20
CA PHE A 343 5.41 22.81 -4.65
C PHE A 343 4.04 23.15 -4.08
N LEU A 344 3.97 23.59 -2.83
CA LEU A 344 2.74 24.08 -2.22
C LEU A 344 2.20 25.30 -2.98
N ASP A 345 3.08 26.20 -3.42
CA ASP A 345 2.71 27.39 -4.21
C ASP A 345 2.19 27.05 -5.62
N LEU A 346 2.49 25.86 -6.15
CA LEU A 346 1.95 25.37 -7.42
C LEU A 346 0.55 24.73 -7.28
N CYS A 347 0.12 24.38 -6.06
CA CYS A 347 -1.13 23.67 -5.83
C CYS A 347 -2.42 24.41 -6.26
N PRO A 348 -2.54 25.75 -6.16
CA PRO A 348 -3.69 26.47 -6.71
C PRO A 348 -3.85 26.26 -8.23
N LYS A 349 -2.73 26.31 -8.97
CA LYS A 349 -2.72 26.10 -10.43
C LYS A 349 -3.14 24.67 -10.81
N LEU A 350 -2.74 23.68 -10.02
CA LEU A 350 -3.14 22.28 -10.19
C LEU A 350 -4.67 22.12 -10.25
N GLN A 351 -5.39 22.84 -9.39
CA GLN A 351 -6.86 22.79 -9.33
C GLN A 351 -7.51 23.43 -10.55
N GLU A 352 -7.00 24.57 -11.01
CA GLU A 352 -7.54 25.27 -12.18
C GLU A 352 -7.36 24.47 -13.48
N HIS A 353 -6.17 23.91 -13.70
CA HIS A 353 -5.81 23.29 -14.98
C HIS A 353 -6.43 21.90 -15.19
N ASN A 354 -6.69 21.16 -14.09
CA ASN A 354 -7.13 19.76 -14.15
C ASN A 354 -8.49 19.49 -13.48
N SER A 355 -9.28 20.53 -13.20
CA SER A 355 -10.54 20.46 -12.46
C SER A 355 -11.57 19.44 -12.97
N LYS A 356 -11.51 19.06 -14.25
CA LYS A 356 -12.43 18.07 -14.87
C LYS A 356 -11.94 16.62 -14.78
N ILE A 357 -10.65 16.40 -14.54
CA ILE A 357 -10.02 15.07 -14.61
C ILE A 357 -9.56 14.63 -13.23
N LEU A 358 -9.05 15.55 -12.41
CA LEU A 358 -8.50 15.24 -11.11
C LEU A 358 -9.56 15.41 -10.01
N PRO A 359 -9.82 14.37 -9.19
CA PRO A 359 -10.68 14.49 -8.01
C PRO A 359 -10.18 15.57 -7.05
N ARG A 360 -11.10 16.39 -6.53
CA ARG A 360 -10.79 17.46 -5.58
C ARG A 360 -10.21 16.90 -4.29
N SER A 361 -10.74 15.77 -3.82
CA SER A 361 -10.24 15.05 -2.64
C SER A 361 -8.74 14.74 -2.77
N ARG A 362 -8.30 14.30 -3.96
CA ARG A 362 -6.89 14.03 -4.27
C ARG A 362 -6.05 15.31 -4.30
N ALA A 363 -6.53 16.37 -4.92
CA ALA A 363 -5.82 17.65 -4.96
C ALA A 363 -5.63 18.24 -3.55
N TYR A 364 -6.67 18.19 -2.70
CA TYR A 364 -6.56 18.63 -1.31
C TYR A 364 -5.65 17.73 -0.49
N GLN A 365 -5.67 16.40 -0.67
CA GLN A 365 -4.75 15.51 0.05
C GLN A 365 -3.28 15.84 -0.25
N VAL A 366 -2.95 16.20 -1.49
CA VAL A 366 -1.59 16.64 -1.84
C VAL A 366 -1.20 17.91 -1.11
N GLN A 367 -2.12 18.87 -0.99
CA GLN A 367 -1.87 20.07 -0.18
C GLN A 367 -1.64 19.72 1.29
N VAL A 368 -2.42 18.78 1.85
CA VAL A 368 -2.19 18.30 3.23
C VAL A 368 -0.79 17.70 3.37
N ASP A 369 -0.39 16.82 2.46
CA ASP A 369 0.91 16.15 2.53
C ASP A 369 2.08 17.17 2.43
N LEU A 370 1.95 18.18 1.55
CA LEU A 370 2.94 19.27 1.42
C LEU A 370 2.95 20.19 2.64
N LEU A 371 1.80 20.54 3.21
CA LEU A 371 1.71 21.35 4.42
C LEU A 371 2.39 20.67 5.61
N ARG A 372 2.17 19.36 5.78
CA ARG A 372 2.86 18.56 6.80
C ARG A 372 4.36 18.49 6.56
N ALA A 373 4.79 18.32 5.30
CA ALA A 373 6.20 18.38 4.94
C ALA A 373 6.84 19.76 5.24
N CYS A 374 6.04 20.82 5.26
CA CYS A 374 6.45 22.17 5.65
C CYS A 374 6.28 22.46 7.15
N SER A 375 5.92 21.46 7.96
CA SER A 375 5.63 21.58 9.40
C SER A 375 4.47 22.53 9.76
N ASP A 376 3.50 22.70 8.86
CA ASP A 376 2.31 23.55 9.04
C ASP A 376 1.06 22.72 9.38
N GLU A 377 1.06 22.11 10.56
CA GLU A 377 -0.02 21.20 11.00
C GLU A 377 -1.38 21.88 11.17
N ALA A 378 -1.38 23.18 11.52
CA ALA A 378 -2.62 23.93 11.70
C ALA A 378 -3.40 24.04 10.37
N ARG A 379 -2.73 24.46 9.29
CA ARG A 379 -3.33 24.52 7.96
C ARG A 379 -3.56 23.13 7.36
N ALA A 380 -2.69 22.16 7.66
CA ALA A 380 -2.90 20.78 7.23
C ALA A 380 -4.20 20.20 7.81
N THR A 381 -4.51 20.48 9.08
CA THR A 381 -5.74 20.04 9.75
C THR A 381 -6.96 20.71 9.15
N GLU A 382 -6.93 22.03 8.90
CA GLU A 382 -8.02 22.74 8.20
C GLU A 382 -8.28 22.14 6.81
N MET A 383 -7.21 21.89 6.05
CA MET A 383 -7.29 21.33 4.71
C MET A 383 -7.79 19.87 4.72
N GLN A 384 -7.49 19.09 5.77
CA GLN A 384 -8.01 17.74 5.93
C GLN A 384 -9.55 17.72 5.97
N HIS A 385 -10.20 18.72 6.57
CA HIS A 385 -11.67 18.83 6.52
C HIS A 385 -12.18 19.03 5.09
N LYS A 386 -11.46 19.79 4.25
CA LYS A 386 -11.79 19.97 2.83
C LYS A 386 -11.61 18.68 2.03
N VAL A 387 -10.62 17.84 2.38
CA VAL A 387 -10.47 16.51 1.80
C VAL A 387 -11.73 15.67 2.01
N TRP A 388 -12.21 15.59 3.26
CA TRP A 388 -13.39 14.79 3.60
C TRP A 388 -14.67 15.34 2.97
N ALA A 389 -14.86 16.66 2.98
CA ALA A 389 -15.97 17.30 2.27
C ALA A 389 -15.93 16.99 0.77
N ALA A 390 -14.75 17.01 0.14
CA ALA A 390 -14.61 16.66 -1.26
C ALA A 390 -14.91 15.19 -1.55
N VAL A 391 -14.50 14.25 -0.68
CA VAL A 391 -14.87 12.82 -0.83
C VAL A 391 -16.39 12.64 -0.73
N ALA A 392 -17.03 13.33 0.22
CA ALA A 392 -18.48 13.33 0.37
C ALA A 392 -19.19 13.88 -0.87
N ASP A 393 -18.74 15.02 -1.40
CA ASP A 393 -19.29 15.66 -2.59
C ASP A 393 -19.09 14.81 -3.86
N GLU A 394 -17.90 14.23 -4.04
CA GLU A 394 -17.58 13.32 -5.15
C GLU A 394 -18.47 12.08 -5.13
N THR A 395 -18.64 11.50 -3.94
CA THR A 395 -19.53 10.34 -3.73
C THR A 395 -20.97 10.72 -4.04
N ALA A 396 -21.46 11.84 -3.49
CA ALA A 396 -22.82 12.32 -3.72
C ALA A 396 -23.07 12.60 -5.21
N SER A 397 -22.13 13.23 -5.90
CA SER A 397 -22.21 13.49 -7.34
C SER A 397 -22.29 12.19 -8.16
N ALA A 398 -21.50 11.17 -7.79
CA ALA A 398 -21.50 9.88 -8.47
C ALA A 398 -22.83 9.13 -8.37
N VAL A 399 -23.67 9.44 -7.39
CA VAL A 399 -24.94 8.73 -7.16
C VAL A 399 -26.20 9.60 -7.39
N ARG A 400 -26.05 10.91 -7.60
CA ARG A 400 -27.18 11.86 -7.70
C ARG A 400 -27.84 12.00 -9.08
N TYR A 401 -27.53 11.14 -10.04
CA TYR A 401 -28.19 11.18 -11.35
C TYR A 401 -29.70 10.95 -11.24
N GLY A 402 -30.52 11.85 -11.80
CA GLY A 402 -31.99 11.76 -11.71
C GLY A 402 -32.62 12.31 -10.42
N PHE A 403 -31.85 12.92 -9.51
CA PHE A 403 -32.44 13.76 -8.46
C PHE A 403 -33.00 15.05 -9.08
N LYS A 404 -34.17 15.53 -8.62
CA LYS A 404 -34.64 16.88 -8.94
C LYS A 404 -33.57 17.88 -8.45
N GLU A 405 -33.03 18.71 -9.34
CA GLU A 405 -31.85 19.57 -9.13
C GLU A 405 -31.94 20.62 -7.99
N HIS A 406 -33.03 20.68 -7.23
CA HIS A 406 -33.30 21.78 -6.29
C HIS A 406 -32.70 21.63 -4.87
N LEU A 407 -31.96 20.56 -4.57
CA LEU A 407 -31.67 20.21 -3.17
C LEU A 407 -30.48 20.93 -2.51
N LEU A 408 -29.63 21.70 -3.22
CA LEU A 408 -28.45 22.33 -2.62
C LEU A 408 -27.99 23.69 -3.20
N GLU A 409 -28.74 24.32 -4.11
CA GLU A 409 -28.38 25.70 -4.48
C GLU A 409 -28.77 26.66 -3.35
N SER A 410 -27.77 27.34 -2.79
CA SER A 410 -27.93 28.47 -1.88
C SER A 410 -28.87 29.52 -2.49
N PRO A 411 -29.68 30.24 -1.68
CA PRO A 411 -30.60 31.25 -2.20
C PRO A 411 -29.82 32.49 -2.64
N SER A 412 -29.27 32.46 -3.85
CA SER A 412 -28.74 33.62 -4.52
C SER A 412 -29.43 33.77 -5.87
N ASN A 413 -30.47 34.60 -5.87
CA ASN A 413 -31.05 35.27 -7.04
C ASN A 413 -31.37 34.37 -8.24
N THR A 414 -32.36 33.50 -8.10
CA THR A 414 -33.20 33.11 -9.24
C THR A 414 -34.55 33.78 -9.08
N SER A 415 -34.83 34.71 -9.98
CA SER A 415 -36.06 35.47 -10.06
C SER A 415 -37.29 34.57 -10.01
N ALA A 416 -38.21 34.92 -9.11
CA ALA A 416 -39.56 34.39 -9.05
C ALA A 416 -40.31 34.66 -10.37
N SER A 417 -40.24 33.72 -11.33
CA SER A 417 -41.07 33.78 -12.54
C SER A 417 -41.15 32.41 -13.23
N ALA A 418 -41.63 31.37 -12.53
CA ALA A 418 -42.05 30.12 -13.18
C ALA A 418 -43.02 29.25 -12.34
N PHE A 419 -43.78 29.83 -11.39
CA PHE A 419 -44.87 29.13 -10.71
C PHE A 419 -46.05 30.08 -10.45
N GLN A 420 -46.54 30.72 -11.50
CA GLN A 420 -47.89 31.25 -11.54
C GLN A 420 -48.62 30.51 -12.66
N ASN A 421 -49.25 29.40 -12.29
CA ASN A 421 -50.53 28.91 -12.85
C ASN A 421 -50.79 27.50 -12.33
N LYS A 422 -51.43 27.42 -11.16
CA LYS A 422 -52.46 26.44 -10.72
C LYS A 422 -52.76 26.69 -9.24
N PHE A 423 -53.28 27.89 -8.95
CA PHE A 423 -54.09 28.13 -7.76
C PHE A 423 -55.53 27.98 -8.22
N ASP A 424 -56.10 26.81 -7.98
CA ASP A 424 -57.53 26.57 -7.74
C ASP A 424 -57.74 25.06 -7.72
N ASP A 425 -57.64 24.49 -6.52
CA ASP A 425 -58.52 23.42 -6.01
C ASP A 425 -58.00 23.03 -4.62
N CYS A 426 -58.36 23.85 -3.62
CA CYS A 426 -58.36 23.41 -2.22
C CYS A 426 -59.53 22.45 -2.06
N VAL A 427 -59.34 21.21 -2.52
CA VAL A 427 -60.21 20.10 -2.15
C VAL A 427 -59.64 19.52 -0.87
N ASP A 428 -60.44 19.55 0.19
CA ASP A 428 -60.20 18.86 1.46
C ASP A 428 -59.65 17.45 1.19
N GLN A 429 -58.33 17.27 1.26
CA GLN A 429 -57.71 15.95 1.20
C GLN A 429 -58.03 15.27 2.53
N ILE A 430 -59.05 14.40 2.50
CA ILE A 430 -59.39 13.51 3.60
C ILE A 430 -58.11 12.81 4.06
N PHE A 431 -57.75 12.99 5.33
CA PHE A 431 -56.61 12.32 5.95
C PHE A 431 -56.80 10.80 5.86
N HIS A 432 -55.93 10.12 5.11
CA HIS A 432 -55.87 8.67 5.10
C HIS A 432 -54.67 8.24 5.93
N PRO A 433 -54.88 7.68 7.14
CA PRO A 433 -53.79 7.18 7.96
C PRO A 433 -53.06 6.07 7.20
N ARG A 434 -51.78 6.29 6.90
CA ARG A 434 -50.89 5.30 6.31
C ARG A 434 -49.90 4.85 7.36
N THR A 435 -49.65 3.54 7.41
CA THR A 435 -48.62 2.95 8.27
C THR A 435 -47.77 2.03 7.42
N VAL A 436 -46.47 2.25 7.46
CA VAL A 436 -45.46 1.46 6.77
C VAL A 436 -44.56 0.82 7.82
N LYS A 437 -44.29 -0.49 7.66
CA LYS A 437 -43.32 -1.23 8.47
C LYS A 437 -42.29 -1.85 7.55
N VAL A 438 -41.01 -1.55 7.80
CA VAL A 438 -39.88 -2.15 7.08
C VAL A 438 -38.99 -2.87 8.08
N GLU A 439 -38.73 -4.15 7.84
CA GLU A 439 -37.82 -4.99 8.61
C GLU A 439 -36.77 -5.57 7.66
N LEU A 440 -35.50 -5.50 8.06
CA LEU A 440 -34.38 -5.94 7.23
C LEU A 440 -33.46 -6.92 7.99
N PRO A 441 -32.87 -7.90 7.31
CA PRO A 441 -31.84 -8.76 7.87
C PRO A 441 -30.55 -7.97 8.15
N VAL A 442 -29.67 -8.52 8.97
CA VAL A 442 -28.28 -8.07 9.05
C VAL A 442 -27.45 -8.68 7.93
N ARG A 443 -26.24 -8.17 7.72
CA ARG A 443 -25.31 -8.72 6.74
C ARG A 443 -24.02 -9.19 7.38
N VAL A 444 -23.52 -10.32 6.90
CA VAL A 444 -22.17 -10.81 7.17
C VAL A 444 -21.37 -10.78 5.88
N ASP A 445 -20.11 -10.33 5.93
CA ASP A 445 -19.22 -10.28 4.77
C ASP A 445 -18.16 -11.38 4.84
N PHE A 446 -18.01 -12.14 3.75
CA PHE A 446 -16.94 -13.13 3.64
C PHE A 446 -15.65 -12.44 3.22
N VAL A 447 -15.69 -11.63 2.17
CA VAL A 447 -14.49 -10.97 1.62
C VAL A 447 -14.85 -9.79 0.71
N GLY A 448 -13.90 -8.88 0.50
CA GLY A 448 -14.00 -7.76 -0.43
C GLY A 448 -14.25 -6.41 0.22
N GLY A 449 -14.48 -6.37 1.54
CA GLY A 449 -14.63 -5.13 2.30
C GLY A 449 -13.48 -4.15 2.04
N TRP A 450 -13.77 -2.85 2.17
CA TRP A 450 -12.92 -1.71 1.76
C TRP A 450 -12.88 -1.42 0.27
N SER A 451 -13.07 -2.42 -0.60
CA SER A 451 -13.19 -2.17 -2.04
C SER A 451 -14.51 -1.48 -2.42
N ASP A 452 -15.49 -1.46 -1.51
CA ASP A 452 -16.78 -0.77 -1.66
C ASP A 452 -16.72 0.72 -1.27
N THR A 453 -15.69 1.12 -0.53
CA THR A 453 -15.64 2.43 0.13
C THR A 453 -15.13 3.53 -0.81
N PRO A 454 -15.82 4.67 -0.94
CA PRO A 454 -15.28 5.83 -1.65
C PRO A 454 -14.00 6.38 -1.00
N PRO A 455 -13.02 6.89 -1.77
CA PRO A 455 -13.03 7.07 -3.21
C PRO A 455 -12.58 5.83 -4.01
N TRP A 456 -12.26 4.70 -3.37
CA TRP A 456 -11.86 3.50 -4.10
C TRP A 456 -12.93 3.10 -5.11
N SER A 457 -14.17 2.93 -4.66
CA SER A 457 -15.27 2.46 -5.51
C SER A 457 -15.67 3.46 -6.61
N LEU A 458 -15.24 4.72 -6.50
CA LEU A 458 -15.42 5.76 -7.52
C LEU A 458 -14.34 5.72 -8.61
N GLU A 459 -13.13 5.29 -8.26
CA GLU A 459 -11.98 5.30 -9.16
C GLU A 459 -11.61 3.90 -9.70
N ARG A 460 -12.05 2.85 -9.00
CA ARG A 460 -11.69 1.44 -9.24
C ARG A 460 -12.90 0.55 -9.01
N ALA A 461 -12.90 -0.62 -9.65
CA ALA A 461 -13.91 -1.62 -9.39
C ALA A 461 -13.76 -2.16 -7.95
N GLY A 462 -14.87 -2.16 -7.22
CA GLY A 462 -15.05 -2.84 -5.95
C GLY A 462 -15.78 -4.16 -6.15
N CYS A 463 -15.48 -5.15 -5.33
CA CYS A 463 -16.15 -6.45 -5.35
C CYS A 463 -16.34 -6.93 -3.92
N VAL A 464 -17.57 -7.27 -3.53
CA VAL A 464 -17.89 -7.78 -2.19
C VAL A 464 -18.74 -9.04 -2.30
N LEU A 465 -18.36 -10.07 -1.56
CA LEU A 465 -19.14 -11.29 -1.36
C LEU A 465 -19.69 -11.29 0.06
N ASN A 466 -21.01 -11.15 0.19
CA ASN A 466 -21.68 -11.09 1.48
C ASN A 466 -22.99 -11.90 1.49
N MET A 467 -23.57 -12.04 2.68
CA MET A 467 -24.78 -12.82 2.91
C MET A 467 -25.71 -12.09 3.87
N ALA A 468 -27.00 -12.04 3.53
CA ALA A 468 -28.06 -11.56 4.41
C ALA A 468 -28.48 -12.68 5.37
N ILE A 469 -28.51 -12.39 6.67
CA ILE A 469 -28.91 -13.37 7.70
C ILE A 469 -29.94 -12.79 8.67
N SER A 470 -30.83 -13.65 9.14
CA SER A 470 -31.62 -13.41 10.35
C SER A 470 -30.84 -13.90 11.58
N LEU A 471 -31.13 -13.32 12.73
CA LEU A 471 -30.54 -13.70 14.02
C LEU A 471 -31.64 -14.07 14.99
N GLU A 472 -31.47 -15.18 15.71
CA GLU A 472 -32.44 -15.68 16.70
C GLU A 472 -33.86 -15.81 16.11
N GLY A 473 -33.96 -16.19 14.85
CA GLY A 473 -35.24 -16.35 14.13
C GLY A 473 -35.97 -15.05 13.78
N SER A 474 -35.33 -13.88 13.89
CA SER A 474 -35.96 -12.57 13.61
C SER A 474 -35.12 -11.66 12.72
N LEU A 475 -35.77 -10.68 12.09
CA LEU A 475 -35.13 -9.56 11.41
C LEU A 475 -34.86 -8.46 12.45
N PRO A 476 -33.59 -8.20 12.82
CA PRO A 476 -33.30 -7.41 14.01
C PRO A 476 -33.41 -5.90 13.81
N ILE A 477 -33.46 -5.41 12.57
CA ILE A 477 -33.41 -3.98 12.25
C ILE A 477 -34.68 -3.57 11.52
N GLY A 478 -35.28 -2.45 11.92
CA GLY A 478 -36.45 -1.95 11.23
C GLY A 478 -36.92 -0.57 11.64
N THR A 479 -37.98 -0.15 10.95
CA THR A 479 -38.69 1.11 11.20
C THR A 479 -40.20 0.93 11.05
N ILE A 480 -40.98 1.73 11.78
CA ILE A 480 -42.39 1.96 11.55
C ILE A 480 -42.56 3.46 11.30
N ILE A 481 -43.22 3.81 10.20
CA ILE A 481 -43.52 5.18 9.82
C ILE A 481 -45.02 5.34 9.66
N GLN A 482 -45.61 6.31 10.34
CA GLN A 482 -47.06 6.55 10.34
C GLN A 482 -47.34 8.01 10.03
N THR A 483 -48.37 8.29 9.24
CA THR A 483 -48.89 9.66 9.10
C THR A 483 -49.70 10.05 10.33
N THR A 484 -49.62 11.31 10.73
CA THR A 484 -50.34 11.89 11.87
C THR A 484 -51.12 13.13 11.46
N GLU A 485 -52.20 13.44 12.17
CA GLU A 485 -53.00 14.66 11.94
C GLU A 485 -52.27 15.94 12.41
N THR A 486 -51.39 15.82 13.40
CA THR A 486 -50.54 16.91 13.89
C THR A 486 -49.38 17.12 12.93
N ALA A 487 -49.17 18.35 12.45
CA ALA A 487 -48.01 18.71 11.64
C ALA A 487 -46.68 18.49 12.40
N GLY A 488 -45.60 18.31 11.65
CA GLY A 488 -44.26 18.06 12.19
C GLY A 488 -43.85 16.59 12.16
N VAL A 489 -42.63 16.30 12.62
CA VAL A 489 -42.04 14.96 12.60
C VAL A 489 -41.64 14.55 14.02
N SER A 490 -42.21 13.44 14.50
CA SER A 490 -41.87 12.79 15.76
C SER A 490 -40.99 11.58 15.49
N ILE A 491 -39.79 11.53 16.06
CA ILE A 491 -38.82 10.45 15.92
C ILE A 491 -38.59 9.80 17.28
N SER A 492 -38.60 8.47 17.32
CA SER A 492 -38.31 7.67 18.51
C SER A 492 -37.41 6.48 18.17
N ASP A 493 -36.57 6.08 19.12
CA ASP A 493 -35.71 4.90 19.01
C ASP A 493 -35.97 3.86 20.13
N ASP A 494 -35.30 2.72 20.02
CA ASP A 494 -35.35 1.61 20.97
C ASP A 494 -34.58 1.88 22.28
N ALA A 495 -33.77 2.93 22.33
CA ALA A 495 -33.10 3.41 23.54
C ALA A 495 -33.98 4.34 24.38
N GLY A 496 -35.21 4.63 23.92
CA GLY A 496 -36.17 5.49 24.62
C GLY A 496 -35.97 6.98 24.35
N ASN A 497 -35.10 7.35 23.41
CA ASN A 497 -34.97 8.74 22.98
C ASN A 497 -36.21 9.14 22.18
N GLN A 498 -36.62 10.40 22.29
CA GLN A 498 -37.70 10.98 21.50
C GLN A 498 -37.34 12.41 21.07
N LEU A 499 -37.76 12.79 19.87
CA LEU A 499 -37.61 14.12 19.32
C LEU A 499 -38.87 14.49 18.54
N HIS A 500 -39.39 15.69 18.76
CA HIS A 500 -40.43 16.27 17.92
C HIS A 500 -39.88 17.53 17.23
N VAL A 501 -40.08 17.63 15.91
CA VAL A 501 -39.64 18.75 15.08
C VAL A 501 -40.87 19.33 14.38
N GLU A 502 -41.28 20.53 14.78
CA GLU A 502 -42.38 21.26 14.14
C GLU A 502 -41.89 21.94 12.85
N ASP A 503 -40.78 22.68 12.93
CA ASP A 503 -40.18 23.37 11.79
C ASP A 503 -39.13 22.49 11.09
N LEU A 504 -39.51 21.94 9.94
CA LEU A 504 -38.65 21.07 9.15
C LEU A 504 -37.46 21.79 8.53
N THR A 505 -37.51 23.11 8.39
CA THR A 505 -36.38 23.90 7.87
C THR A 505 -35.20 23.94 8.85
N SER A 506 -35.44 23.61 10.13
CA SER A 506 -34.39 23.44 11.14
C SER A 506 -33.52 22.19 10.92
N ILE A 507 -33.99 21.24 10.11
CA ILE A 507 -33.22 20.04 9.76
C ILE A 507 -32.26 20.42 8.63
N ALA A 508 -31.06 20.85 8.99
CA ALA A 508 -30.00 21.18 8.04
C ALA A 508 -28.64 20.62 8.49
N PRO A 509 -27.79 20.13 7.58
CA PRO A 509 -26.41 19.78 7.89
C PRO A 509 -25.56 21.06 8.07
N PRO A 510 -24.44 20.99 8.81
CA PRO A 510 -23.87 19.81 9.46
C PRO A 510 -24.60 19.46 10.76
N PHE A 511 -24.75 18.16 11.01
CA PHE A 511 -25.35 17.67 12.25
C PHE A 511 -24.30 17.46 13.36
N ASP A 512 -24.70 17.62 14.63
CA ASP A 512 -23.85 17.30 15.77
C ASP A 512 -23.50 15.79 15.77
N SER A 513 -22.21 15.51 15.98
CA SER A 513 -21.63 14.18 16.24
C SER A 513 -22.31 13.37 17.35
N ASN A 514 -23.01 14.02 18.28
CA ASN A 514 -23.74 13.37 19.38
C ASN A 514 -25.26 13.29 19.15
N ASP A 515 -25.78 13.83 18.03
CA ASP A 515 -27.22 13.77 17.73
C ASP A 515 -27.68 12.32 17.51
N PRO A 516 -28.53 11.74 18.39
CA PRO A 516 -28.99 10.36 18.26
C PRO A 516 -29.90 10.15 17.04
N PHE A 517 -30.51 11.22 16.51
CA PHE A 517 -31.44 11.17 15.38
C PHE A 517 -30.82 11.65 14.06
N ARG A 518 -29.49 11.80 13.99
CA ARG A 518 -28.79 12.23 12.77
C ARG A 518 -29.15 11.38 11.56
N LEU A 519 -29.27 10.06 11.73
CA LEU A 519 -29.63 9.12 10.66
C LEU A 519 -31.02 9.42 10.10
N ALA A 520 -32.02 9.52 10.98
CA ALA A 520 -33.40 9.80 10.56
C ALA A 520 -33.53 11.19 9.94
N LYS A 521 -32.90 12.22 10.52
CA LYS A 521 -32.83 13.57 9.95
C LYS A 521 -32.19 13.58 8.56
N SER A 522 -31.10 12.85 8.38
CA SER A 522 -30.44 12.73 7.08
C SER A 522 -31.31 11.97 6.07
N ALA A 523 -32.08 10.96 6.50
CA ALA A 523 -33.04 10.25 5.67
C ALA A 523 -34.14 11.18 5.14
N LEU A 524 -34.68 12.05 5.99
CA LEU A 524 -35.66 13.08 5.59
C LEU A 524 -35.09 14.03 4.52
N LEU A 525 -33.82 14.41 4.63
CA LEU A 525 -33.14 15.25 3.65
C LEU A 525 -32.93 14.56 2.30
N VAL A 526 -32.35 13.37 2.29
CA VAL A 526 -32.00 12.70 1.02
C VAL A 526 -33.23 12.23 0.25
N THR A 527 -34.31 11.88 0.95
CA THR A 527 -35.59 11.52 0.31
C THR A 527 -36.35 12.75 -0.22
N GLY A 528 -35.98 13.96 0.20
CA GLY A 528 -36.62 15.20 -0.19
C GLY A 528 -38.01 15.41 0.42
N ILE A 529 -38.44 14.55 1.35
CA ILE A 529 -39.78 14.60 1.95
C ILE A 529 -40.03 15.91 2.70
N ILE A 530 -38.98 16.55 3.20
CA ILE A 530 -39.06 17.87 3.86
C ILE A 530 -39.56 19.00 2.93
N HIS A 531 -39.49 18.80 1.61
CA HIS A 531 -39.99 19.74 0.61
C HIS A 531 -41.29 19.26 -0.06
N ASP A 532 -41.85 18.15 0.43
CA ASP A 532 -43.10 17.61 -0.08
C ASP A 532 -44.29 18.32 0.56
N ASN A 533 -45.33 18.59 -0.24
CA ASN A 533 -46.56 19.23 0.23
C ASN A 533 -47.33 18.35 1.23
N ILE A 534 -47.04 17.04 1.27
CA ILE A 534 -47.62 16.07 2.22
C ILE A 534 -47.40 16.53 3.68
N LEU A 535 -46.23 17.08 4.00
CA LEU A 535 -45.89 17.52 5.35
C LEU A 535 -46.48 18.89 5.75
N VAL A 536 -47.13 19.59 4.81
CA VAL A 536 -47.80 20.88 5.08
C VAL A 536 -49.16 20.67 5.76
N SER A 537 -49.82 19.54 5.51
CA SER A 537 -51.14 19.22 6.06
C SER A 537 -51.16 17.98 6.98
N MET A 538 -50.05 17.22 7.05
CA MET A 538 -49.92 16.01 7.86
C MET A 538 -48.55 15.96 8.53
N GLY A 539 -48.43 15.28 9.66
CA GLY A 539 -47.14 14.95 10.27
C GLY A 539 -46.73 13.51 10.06
N LEU A 540 -45.54 13.18 10.59
CA LEU A 540 -44.99 11.82 10.58
C LEU A 540 -44.55 11.40 11.96
N GLN A 541 -44.83 10.14 12.29
CA GLN A 541 -44.22 9.45 13.42
C GLN A 541 -43.29 8.35 12.91
N ILE A 542 -42.01 8.45 13.24
CA ILE A 542 -40.96 7.51 12.88
C ILE A 542 -40.50 6.79 14.16
N ARG A 543 -40.57 5.47 14.17
CA ARG A 543 -40.04 4.63 15.23
C ARG A 543 -39.02 3.67 14.66
N THR A 544 -37.81 3.70 15.20
CA THR A 544 -36.68 2.86 14.75
C THR A 544 -36.25 1.87 15.82
N TRP A 545 -35.71 0.72 15.41
CA TRP A 545 -35.07 -0.23 16.32
C TRP A 545 -33.92 -0.98 15.63
N ALA A 546 -32.95 -1.40 16.44
CA ALA A 546 -31.87 -2.27 16.04
C ALA A 546 -31.53 -3.22 17.20
N ASN A 547 -32.09 -4.44 17.15
CA ASN A 547 -31.93 -5.49 18.17
C ASN A 547 -30.55 -6.20 18.06
N VAL A 548 -29.50 -5.45 17.77
CA VAL A 548 -28.10 -5.90 17.73
C VAL A 548 -27.21 -4.79 18.32
N PRO A 549 -26.11 -5.12 19.01
CA PRO A 549 -25.22 -4.11 19.58
C PRO A 549 -24.73 -3.11 18.52
N ARG A 550 -24.75 -1.81 18.84
CA ARG A 550 -24.11 -0.78 17.99
C ARG A 550 -22.60 -1.05 17.94
N GLY A 551 -21.99 -0.91 16.76
CA GLY A 551 -20.57 -1.26 16.58
C GLY A 551 -20.30 -2.77 16.55
N SER A 552 -21.32 -3.59 16.30
CA SER A 552 -21.22 -5.05 16.12
C SER A 552 -20.50 -5.49 14.84
N GLY A 553 -20.26 -4.57 13.90
CA GLY A 553 -19.67 -4.91 12.60
C GLY A 553 -20.67 -5.48 11.59
N LEU A 554 -21.94 -5.68 11.94
CA LEU A 554 -23.02 -6.26 11.10
C LEU A 554 -23.72 -5.28 10.14
N GLY A 555 -23.21 -4.06 9.97
CA GLY A 555 -23.76 -3.04 9.06
C GLY A 555 -25.02 -2.36 9.59
N THR A 556 -25.24 -2.44 10.90
CA THR A 556 -26.46 -2.02 11.58
C THR A 556 -26.92 -0.61 11.20
N SER A 557 -26.00 0.35 11.18
CA SER A 557 -26.34 1.76 10.91
C SER A 557 -26.80 1.97 9.46
N SER A 558 -26.09 1.42 8.47
CA SER A 558 -26.43 1.57 7.06
C SER A 558 -27.71 0.80 6.70
N ILE A 559 -27.92 -0.36 7.32
CA ILE A 559 -29.16 -1.14 7.15
C ILE A 559 -30.35 -0.43 7.79
N LEU A 560 -30.18 0.18 8.97
CA LEU A 560 -31.22 1.00 9.58
C LEU A 560 -31.54 2.23 8.71
N ALA A 561 -30.53 2.87 8.14
CA ALA A 561 -30.70 3.95 7.17
C ALA A 561 -31.49 3.47 5.94
N ALA A 562 -31.19 2.28 5.42
CA ALA A 562 -31.94 1.67 4.33
C ALA A 562 -33.40 1.41 4.70
N ALA A 563 -33.69 0.89 5.90
CA ALA A 563 -35.05 0.67 6.37
C ALA A 563 -35.85 1.99 6.47
N VAL A 564 -35.24 3.04 7.04
CA VAL A 564 -35.87 4.37 7.17
C VAL A 564 -36.11 4.99 5.79
N VAL A 565 -35.11 5.00 4.91
CA VAL A 565 -35.24 5.55 3.55
C VAL A 565 -36.31 4.80 2.76
N LYS A 566 -36.31 3.45 2.81
CA LYS A 566 -37.31 2.63 2.12
C LYS A 566 -38.72 2.91 2.65
N GLY A 567 -38.88 2.99 3.97
CA GLY A 567 -40.17 3.33 4.59
C GLY A 567 -40.68 4.73 4.23
N LEU A 568 -39.78 5.71 4.15
CA LEU A 568 -40.12 7.08 3.73
C LEU A 568 -40.54 7.14 2.27
N LEU A 569 -39.89 6.39 1.39
CA LEU A 569 -40.27 6.30 -0.03
C LEU A 569 -41.62 5.57 -0.18
N GLN A 570 -41.86 4.51 0.59
CA GLN A 570 -43.15 3.80 0.61
C GLN A 570 -44.31 4.70 1.05
N ILE A 571 -44.11 5.53 2.08
CA ILE A 571 -45.21 6.36 2.59
C ILE A 571 -45.58 7.51 1.64
N THR A 572 -44.62 7.98 0.85
CA THR A 572 -44.78 9.06 -0.15
C THR A 572 -45.02 8.58 -1.58
N ASP A 573 -45.21 7.27 -1.80
CA ASP A 573 -45.35 6.66 -3.13
C ASP A 573 -44.14 6.97 -4.07
N GLY A 574 -42.95 7.07 -3.50
CA GLY A 574 -41.67 7.24 -4.21
C GLY A 574 -41.06 5.93 -4.72
N ASP A 575 -39.90 6.02 -5.41
CA ASP A 575 -39.18 4.85 -5.92
C ASP A 575 -38.51 4.07 -4.78
N GLU A 576 -39.18 3.03 -4.30
CA GLU A 576 -38.70 2.14 -3.23
C GLU A 576 -37.74 1.03 -3.67
N SER A 577 -37.28 1.06 -4.93
CA SER A 577 -36.37 0.02 -5.45
C SER A 577 -35.09 -0.07 -4.62
N ASN A 578 -34.58 -1.30 -4.45
CA ASN A 578 -33.36 -1.52 -3.67
C ASN A 578 -32.15 -0.76 -4.25
N GLU A 579 -32.10 -0.56 -5.58
CA GLU A 579 -31.09 0.28 -6.23
C GLU A 579 -31.18 1.75 -5.76
N ASN A 580 -32.38 2.34 -5.81
CA ASN A 580 -32.58 3.72 -5.38
C ASN A 580 -32.32 3.92 -3.88
N VAL A 581 -32.79 2.99 -3.04
CA VAL A 581 -32.56 3.03 -1.58
C VAL A 581 -31.07 2.96 -1.28
N ALA A 582 -30.33 2.02 -1.88
CA ALA A 582 -28.90 1.86 -1.63
C ALA A 582 -28.10 3.12 -2.00
N ARG A 583 -28.50 3.76 -3.11
CA ARG A 583 -27.96 5.01 -3.63
C ARG A 583 -28.20 6.18 -2.68
N LEU A 584 -29.41 6.34 -2.18
CA LEU A 584 -29.79 7.35 -1.19
C LEU A 584 -29.05 7.18 0.13
N VAL A 585 -28.90 5.93 0.59
CA VAL A 585 -28.14 5.63 1.81
C VAL A 585 -26.68 6.01 1.65
N LEU A 586 -26.07 5.80 0.48
CA LEU A 586 -24.69 6.22 0.25
C LEU A 586 -24.54 7.74 0.38
N VAL A 587 -25.48 8.55 -0.12
CA VAL A 587 -25.50 10.02 0.09
C VAL A 587 -25.69 10.36 1.56
N LEU A 588 -26.63 9.67 2.21
CA LEU A 588 -27.00 9.88 3.60
C LEU A 588 -25.79 9.72 4.52
N GLU A 589 -24.98 8.67 4.33
CA GLU A 589 -23.79 8.44 5.15
C GLU A 589 -22.71 9.51 4.99
N GLN A 590 -22.59 10.10 3.79
CA GLN A 590 -21.70 11.23 3.58
C GLN A 590 -22.21 12.48 4.30
N LEU A 591 -23.52 12.75 4.26
CA LEU A 591 -24.14 13.86 5.02
C LEU A 591 -24.03 13.70 6.54
N MET A 592 -24.08 12.46 7.03
CA MET A 592 -23.89 12.14 8.45
C MET A 592 -22.45 12.32 8.93
N GLY A 593 -21.48 12.37 8.00
CA GLY A 593 -20.05 12.39 8.28
C GLY A 593 -19.49 11.02 8.68
N THR A 594 -20.24 9.92 8.48
CA THR A 594 -19.75 8.56 8.76
C THR A 594 -18.94 8.00 7.60
N GLY A 595 -19.24 8.39 6.36
CA GLY A 595 -18.38 8.16 5.18
C GLY A 595 -18.28 6.70 4.71
N GLY A 596 -19.26 5.86 5.01
CA GLY A 596 -19.24 4.42 4.70
C GLY A 596 -19.29 4.10 3.20
N GLY A 597 -19.11 2.81 2.90
CA GLY A 597 -19.21 2.25 1.56
C GLY A 597 -20.63 1.81 1.19
N TRP A 598 -20.75 1.03 0.11
CA TRP A 598 -22.05 0.54 -0.36
C TRP A 598 -22.43 -0.87 0.12
N GLN A 599 -21.49 -1.61 0.73
CA GLN A 599 -21.71 -3.04 0.99
C GLN A 599 -22.81 -3.33 2.03
N ASP A 600 -22.99 -2.44 3.02
CA ASP A 600 -23.81 -2.71 4.20
C ASP A 600 -25.30 -2.64 3.84
N GLN A 601 -25.71 -1.56 3.18
CA GLN A 601 -27.07 -1.37 2.68
C GLN A 601 -27.42 -2.38 1.60
N ILE A 602 -26.49 -2.70 0.68
CA ILE A 602 -26.71 -3.78 -0.30
C ILE A 602 -26.88 -5.11 0.45
N GLY A 603 -26.02 -5.36 1.44
CA GLY A 603 -26.01 -6.51 2.32
C GLY A 603 -27.37 -6.80 2.97
N GLY A 604 -28.04 -5.76 3.49
CA GLY A 604 -29.35 -5.89 4.13
C GLY A 604 -30.56 -5.80 3.19
N LEU A 605 -30.46 -5.09 2.06
CA LEU A 605 -31.58 -4.91 1.12
C LEU A 605 -31.84 -6.12 0.22
N TYR A 606 -30.78 -6.82 -0.18
CA TYR A 606 -30.89 -7.98 -1.08
C TYR A 606 -30.77 -9.28 -0.27
N PRO A 607 -31.66 -10.25 -0.47
CA PRO A 607 -31.64 -11.52 0.28
C PRO A 607 -30.46 -12.41 -0.15
N GLY A 608 -30.24 -13.47 0.63
CA GLY A 608 -29.35 -14.56 0.31
C GLY A 608 -27.86 -14.20 0.27
N ILE A 609 -27.10 -15.10 -0.35
CA ILE A 609 -25.69 -14.89 -0.69
C ILE A 609 -25.63 -14.11 -2.00
N LYS A 610 -24.77 -13.10 -2.06
CA LYS A 610 -24.64 -12.24 -3.23
C LYS A 610 -23.23 -11.76 -3.43
N PHE A 611 -22.87 -11.65 -4.70
CA PHE A 611 -21.66 -11.00 -5.14
C PHE A 611 -22.05 -9.66 -5.76
N THR A 612 -21.48 -8.58 -5.24
CA THR A 612 -21.74 -7.23 -5.76
C THR A 612 -20.47 -6.67 -6.36
N ALA A 613 -20.55 -6.18 -7.59
CA ALA A 613 -19.47 -5.47 -8.26
C ALA A 613 -19.84 -4.00 -8.48
N SER A 614 -18.90 -3.09 -8.24
CA SER A 614 -19.03 -1.70 -8.62
C SER A 614 -18.29 -1.42 -9.92
N PHE A 615 -18.91 -0.60 -10.76
CA PHE A 615 -18.29 -0.05 -11.96
C PHE A 615 -18.03 1.44 -11.71
N PRO A 616 -16.76 1.85 -11.59
CA PRO A 616 -16.41 3.23 -11.27
C PRO A 616 -16.88 4.17 -12.39
N GLY A 617 -17.36 5.34 -12.01
CA GLY A 617 -17.88 6.33 -12.95
C GLY A 617 -18.82 7.33 -12.28
N ILE A 618 -19.25 8.31 -13.06
CA ILE A 618 -20.36 9.21 -12.73
C ILE A 618 -21.38 9.00 -13.85
N PRO A 619 -22.42 8.16 -13.65
CA PRO A 619 -22.81 7.57 -12.38
C PRO A 619 -22.01 6.33 -11.94
N LEU A 620 -21.88 6.15 -10.62
CA LEU A 620 -21.42 4.89 -10.00
C LEU A 620 -22.51 3.85 -10.22
N ARG A 621 -22.16 2.70 -10.83
CA ARG A 621 -23.12 1.61 -11.05
C ARG A 621 -22.77 0.42 -10.18
N LEU A 622 -23.78 -0.13 -9.52
CA LEU A 622 -23.65 -1.34 -8.72
C LEU A 622 -24.40 -2.47 -9.42
N GLN A 623 -23.73 -3.60 -9.60
CA GLN A 623 -24.33 -4.82 -10.11
C GLN A 623 -24.37 -5.85 -9.00
N VAL A 624 -25.57 -6.13 -8.50
CA VAL A 624 -25.80 -7.18 -7.50
C VAL A 624 -26.12 -8.48 -8.23
N ILE A 625 -25.28 -9.49 -8.05
CA ILE A 625 -25.43 -10.82 -8.63
C ILE A 625 -25.80 -11.78 -7.49
N PRO A 626 -27.07 -12.18 -7.35
CA PRO A 626 -27.46 -13.18 -6.37
C PRO A 626 -26.82 -14.52 -6.72
N LEU A 627 -26.34 -15.24 -5.70
CA LEU A 627 -25.89 -16.62 -5.84
C LEU A 627 -27.07 -17.52 -5.49
N LEU A 628 -27.60 -18.22 -6.48
CA LEU A 628 -28.64 -19.24 -6.30
C LEU A 628 -28.02 -20.46 -5.63
N ALA A 629 -27.93 -20.41 -4.30
CA ALA A 629 -27.38 -21.49 -3.49
C ALA A 629 -28.31 -22.70 -3.49
N SER A 630 -27.76 -23.89 -3.74
CA SER A 630 -28.51 -25.14 -3.60
C SER A 630 -28.89 -25.36 -2.14
N SER A 631 -29.98 -26.09 -1.87
CA SER A 631 -30.38 -26.43 -0.49
C SER A 631 -29.27 -27.19 0.25
N GLN A 632 -28.45 -27.96 -0.47
CA GLN A 632 -27.28 -28.63 0.08
C GLN A 632 -26.21 -27.64 0.54
N LEU A 633 -25.99 -26.55 -0.19
CA LEU A 633 -24.97 -25.54 0.16
C LEU A 633 -25.40 -24.75 1.38
N ILE A 634 -26.69 -24.38 1.43
CA ILE A 634 -27.27 -23.70 2.58
C ILE A 634 -27.15 -24.59 3.83
N LEU A 635 -27.48 -25.88 3.71
CA LEU A 635 -27.37 -26.82 4.83
C LEU A 635 -25.92 -26.96 5.30
N GLU A 636 -24.97 -27.10 4.38
CA GLU A 636 -23.53 -27.22 4.70
C GLU A 636 -23.02 -25.97 5.43
N LEU A 637 -23.36 -24.77 4.95
CA LEU A 637 -23.04 -23.51 5.61
C LEU A 637 -23.66 -23.43 7.00
N GLN A 638 -24.94 -23.76 7.14
CA GLN A 638 -25.63 -23.75 8.45
C GLN A 638 -25.03 -24.73 9.45
N GLN A 639 -24.46 -25.84 8.99
CA GLN A 639 -23.82 -26.84 9.85
C GLN A 639 -22.39 -26.47 10.24
N ARG A 640 -21.67 -25.71 9.40
CA ARG A 640 -20.23 -25.42 9.59
C ARG A 640 -19.91 -24.00 10.03
N LEU A 641 -20.72 -23.01 9.65
CA LEU A 641 -20.47 -21.61 9.94
C LEU A 641 -21.06 -21.20 11.30
N ILE A 642 -20.18 -20.76 12.19
CA ILE A 642 -20.51 -20.26 13.52
C ILE A 642 -20.41 -18.72 13.51
N VAL A 643 -21.46 -18.07 14.00
CA VAL A 643 -21.56 -16.61 14.12
C VAL A 643 -21.41 -16.23 15.60
N VAL A 644 -20.27 -15.60 15.94
CA VAL A 644 -19.87 -15.35 17.33
C VAL A 644 -19.76 -13.86 17.58
N PHE A 645 -20.45 -13.33 18.59
CA PHE A 645 -20.21 -11.98 19.10
C PHE A 645 -19.12 -12.01 20.17
N THR A 646 -18.09 -11.19 19.98
CA THR A 646 -16.88 -11.15 20.83
C THR A 646 -17.06 -10.44 22.17
N GLY A 647 -18.23 -9.85 22.45
CA GLY A 647 -18.47 -8.99 23.63
C GLY A 647 -17.88 -7.58 23.51
N GLN A 648 -16.94 -7.36 22.58
CA GLN A 648 -16.28 -6.08 22.36
C GLN A 648 -16.98 -5.30 21.23
N VAL A 649 -17.02 -3.97 21.31
CA VAL A 649 -17.54 -3.10 20.24
C VAL A 649 -16.54 -2.01 19.88
N ARG A 650 -16.43 -1.71 18.58
CA ARG A 650 -15.57 -0.63 18.08
C ARG A 650 -16.30 0.16 17.01
N LEU A 651 -16.21 1.50 17.09
CA LEU A 651 -16.77 2.37 16.07
C LEU A 651 -15.86 2.42 14.83
N ALA A 652 -16.44 2.18 13.65
CA ALA A 652 -15.71 2.11 12.38
C ALA A 652 -15.11 3.44 11.89
N HIS A 653 -15.61 4.59 12.36
CA HIS A 653 -15.25 5.90 11.81
C HIS A 653 -13.73 6.20 11.87
N GLN A 654 -13.05 5.79 12.94
CA GLN A 654 -11.60 6.02 13.08
C GLN A 654 -10.80 5.15 12.10
N VAL A 655 -11.29 3.94 11.81
CA VAL A 655 -10.65 3.01 10.87
C VAL A 655 -10.79 3.53 9.46
N LEU A 656 -12.01 3.95 9.09
CA LEU A 656 -12.31 4.54 7.80
C LEU A 656 -11.38 5.72 7.49
N GLN A 657 -11.22 6.63 8.45
CA GLN A 657 -10.37 7.80 8.27
C GLN A 657 -8.92 7.41 7.92
N LYS A 658 -8.37 6.41 8.60
CA LYS A 658 -7.01 5.91 8.35
C LYS A 658 -6.87 5.26 6.99
N VAL A 659 -7.77 4.34 6.64
CA VAL A 659 -7.71 3.57 5.38
C VAL A 659 -7.91 4.51 4.19
N VAL A 660 -8.91 5.39 4.22
CA VAL A 660 -9.18 6.33 3.12
C VAL A 660 -8.06 7.36 2.99
N SER A 661 -7.46 7.85 4.09
CA SER A 661 -6.32 8.76 4.01
C SER A 661 -5.10 8.11 3.34
N ARG A 662 -4.78 6.86 3.70
CA ARG A 662 -3.71 6.08 3.04
C ARG A 662 -4.03 5.80 1.57
N TYR A 663 -5.29 5.52 1.25
CA TYR A 663 -5.74 5.36 -0.15
C TYR A 663 -5.55 6.63 -0.96
N LEU A 664 -5.99 7.77 -0.43
CA LEU A 664 -5.79 9.07 -1.04
C LEU A 664 -4.29 9.28 -1.24
N ARG A 665 -3.44 9.06 -0.23
CA ARG A 665 -1.98 9.14 -0.39
C ARG A 665 -1.37 8.19 -1.42
N ARG A 666 -2.10 7.24 -1.99
CA ARG A 666 -1.57 6.21 -2.91
C ARG A 666 -0.52 5.32 -2.24
N ASP A 667 -0.73 4.97 -0.97
CA ASP A 667 0.03 3.94 -0.29
C ASP A 667 -0.03 2.63 -1.11
N ASN A 668 1.13 2.16 -1.56
CA ASN A 668 1.23 1.03 -2.48
C ASN A 668 0.77 -0.28 -1.83
N LEU A 669 1.13 -0.51 -0.56
CA LEU A 669 0.76 -1.72 0.16
C LEU A 669 -0.76 -1.77 0.29
N LEU A 670 -1.36 -0.68 0.78
CA LEU A 670 -2.82 -0.58 0.93
C LEU A 670 -3.55 -0.74 -0.40
N ILE A 671 -3.07 -0.12 -1.49
CA ILE A 671 -3.68 -0.29 -2.81
C ILE A 671 -3.61 -1.76 -3.26
N SER A 672 -2.50 -2.45 -2.99
CA SER A 672 -2.34 -3.86 -3.32
C SER A 672 -3.30 -4.72 -2.49
N SER A 673 -3.41 -4.46 -1.19
CA SER A 673 -4.29 -5.23 -0.29
C SER A 673 -5.76 -5.09 -0.68
N ILE A 674 -6.27 -3.88 -0.98
CA ILE A 674 -7.66 -3.69 -1.42
C ILE A 674 -7.92 -4.32 -2.80
N LYS A 675 -6.95 -4.26 -3.73
CA LYS A 675 -7.04 -4.99 -5.02
C LYS A 675 -7.18 -6.48 -4.80
N ARG A 676 -6.37 -7.04 -3.90
CA ARG A 676 -6.40 -8.47 -3.58
C ARG A 676 -7.71 -8.85 -2.91
N LEU A 677 -8.25 -8.04 -2.00
CA LEU A 677 -9.58 -8.27 -1.41
C LEU A 677 -10.70 -8.32 -2.48
N ALA A 678 -10.66 -7.43 -3.46
CA ALA A 678 -11.64 -7.43 -4.55
C ALA A 678 -11.49 -8.66 -5.48
N GLU A 679 -10.26 -9.13 -5.71
CA GLU A 679 -9.99 -10.36 -6.45
C GLU A 679 -10.48 -11.60 -5.68
N LEU A 680 -10.16 -11.69 -4.39
CA LEU A 680 -10.60 -12.76 -3.50
C LEU A 680 -12.13 -12.85 -3.42
N ALA A 681 -12.86 -11.74 -3.55
CA ALA A 681 -14.32 -11.79 -3.64
C ALA A 681 -14.83 -12.52 -4.90
N LYS A 682 -14.10 -12.45 -6.02
CA LYS A 682 -14.44 -13.19 -7.24
C LYS A 682 -14.11 -14.67 -7.07
N ILE A 683 -12.94 -14.98 -6.51
CA ILE A 683 -12.52 -16.36 -6.23
C ILE A 683 -13.50 -17.01 -5.23
N GLY A 684 -13.88 -16.30 -4.16
CA GLY A 684 -14.83 -16.80 -3.17
C GLY A 684 -16.23 -17.04 -3.73
N ARG A 685 -16.65 -16.26 -4.73
CA ARG A 685 -17.89 -16.53 -5.48
C ARG A 685 -17.77 -17.86 -6.23
N GLU A 686 -16.65 -18.11 -6.90
CA GLU A 686 -16.41 -19.35 -7.63
C GLU A 686 -16.34 -20.56 -6.69
N ALA A 687 -15.65 -20.43 -5.55
CA ALA A 687 -15.57 -21.45 -4.51
C ALA A 687 -16.98 -21.87 -4.03
N LEU A 688 -17.83 -20.90 -3.67
CA LEU A 688 -19.22 -21.18 -3.29
C LEU A 688 -20.04 -21.83 -4.41
N MET A 689 -19.86 -21.40 -5.66
CA MET A 689 -20.55 -22.00 -6.81
C MET A 689 -20.09 -23.44 -7.07
N ASN A 690 -18.85 -23.78 -6.72
CA ASN A 690 -18.26 -25.11 -6.85
C ASN A 690 -18.45 -25.99 -5.61
N PHE A 691 -19.17 -25.53 -4.58
CA PHE A 691 -19.38 -26.23 -3.32
C PHE A 691 -18.10 -26.41 -2.49
N ASP A 692 -17.10 -25.54 -2.67
CA ASP A 692 -15.83 -25.59 -1.93
C ASP A 692 -15.85 -24.62 -0.74
N ILE A 693 -16.36 -25.11 0.40
CA ILE A 693 -16.44 -24.36 1.66
C ILE A 693 -15.06 -24.20 2.32
N ASP A 694 -14.15 -25.15 2.09
CA ASP A 694 -12.80 -25.09 2.64
C ASP A 694 -11.99 -23.99 1.97
N GLU A 695 -12.08 -23.88 0.63
CA GLU A 695 -11.49 -22.76 -0.11
C GLU A 695 -12.06 -21.41 0.33
N LEU A 696 -13.37 -21.32 0.62
CA LEU A 696 -13.94 -20.10 1.21
C LEU A 696 -13.32 -19.78 2.58
N GLY A 697 -13.04 -20.79 3.40
CA GLY A 697 -12.33 -20.65 4.66
C GLY A 697 -10.94 -20.05 4.49
N GLU A 698 -10.14 -20.60 3.58
CA GLU A 698 -8.79 -20.10 3.27
C GLU A 698 -8.82 -18.65 2.75
N ILE A 699 -9.81 -18.33 1.90
CA ILE A 699 -10.04 -16.96 1.42
C ILE A 699 -10.36 -16.00 2.57
N MET A 700 -11.14 -16.44 3.57
CA MET A 700 -11.42 -15.63 4.76
C MET A 700 -10.17 -15.39 5.59
N LEU A 701 -9.28 -16.38 5.72
CA LEU A 701 -7.98 -16.22 6.41
C LEU A 701 -7.09 -15.22 5.69
N GLU A 702 -6.98 -15.30 4.35
CA GLU A 702 -6.23 -14.32 3.57
C GLU A 702 -6.85 -12.92 3.70
N ALA A 703 -8.18 -12.81 3.61
CA ALA A 703 -8.89 -11.54 3.79
C ALA A 703 -8.65 -10.95 5.19
N TRP A 704 -8.61 -11.79 6.23
CA TRP A 704 -8.31 -11.36 7.59
C TRP A 704 -6.89 -10.79 7.73
N ARG A 705 -5.89 -11.49 7.18
CA ARG A 705 -4.51 -11.03 7.12
C ARG A 705 -4.41 -9.68 6.40
N LEU A 706 -5.11 -9.52 5.28
CA LEU A 706 -5.15 -8.26 4.52
C LEU A 706 -5.84 -7.14 5.31
N HIS A 707 -6.91 -7.42 6.07
CA HIS A 707 -7.52 -6.42 6.95
C HIS A 707 -6.54 -5.91 8.02
N GLN A 708 -5.69 -6.78 8.58
CA GLN A 708 -4.64 -6.39 9.51
C GLN A 708 -3.55 -5.51 8.87
N GLU A 709 -3.26 -5.69 7.57
CA GLU A 709 -2.37 -4.78 6.83
C GLU A 709 -2.99 -3.39 6.62
N LEU A 710 -4.32 -3.32 6.47
CA LEU A 710 -5.06 -2.07 6.31
C LEU A 710 -5.16 -1.29 7.63
N ASP A 711 -5.55 -1.95 8.71
CA ASP A 711 -5.57 -1.44 10.08
C ASP A 711 -5.07 -2.51 11.06
N PRO A 712 -3.84 -2.40 11.59
CA PRO A 712 -3.33 -3.34 12.59
C PRO A 712 -4.20 -3.45 13.85
N TYR A 713 -4.97 -2.39 14.15
CA TYR A 713 -5.90 -2.37 15.28
C TYR A 713 -7.23 -3.07 15.00
N CYS A 714 -7.42 -3.64 13.80
CA CYS A 714 -8.58 -4.48 13.51
C CYS A 714 -8.54 -5.80 14.30
N SER A 715 -7.40 -6.20 14.84
CA SER A 715 -7.29 -7.28 15.83
C SER A 715 -6.83 -6.74 17.19
N ASN A 716 -6.91 -7.59 18.20
CA ASN A 716 -6.40 -7.36 19.54
C ASN A 716 -6.13 -8.69 20.24
N GLU A 717 -5.51 -8.66 21.42
CA GLU A 717 -5.13 -9.88 22.15
C GLU A 717 -6.31 -10.85 22.35
N PHE A 718 -7.51 -10.35 22.64
CA PHE A 718 -8.69 -11.20 22.83
C PHE A 718 -9.06 -11.93 21.53
N VAL A 719 -9.13 -11.19 20.42
CA VAL A 719 -9.46 -11.74 19.09
C VAL A 719 -8.39 -12.74 18.65
N ASP A 720 -7.11 -12.42 18.84
CA ASP A 720 -6.00 -13.31 18.48
C ASP A 720 -6.03 -14.63 19.28
N ARG A 721 -6.37 -14.56 20.58
CA ARG A 721 -6.57 -15.76 21.42
C ARG A 721 -7.78 -16.58 20.97
N LEU A 722 -8.91 -15.92 20.65
CA LEU A 722 -10.11 -16.59 20.16
C LEU A 722 -9.83 -17.35 18.85
N PHE A 723 -9.15 -16.71 17.91
CA PHE A 723 -8.80 -17.31 16.63
C PHE A 723 -7.75 -18.41 16.77
N SER A 724 -6.72 -18.22 17.60
CA SER A 724 -5.76 -19.29 17.90
C SER A 724 -6.41 -20.50 18.55
N PHE A 725 -7.45 -20.30 19.36
CA PHE A 725 -8.24 -21.38 19.96
C PHE A 725 -9.12 -22.10 18.94
N ALA A 726 -9.73 -21.36 18.01
CA ALA A 726 -10.61 -21.92 16.98
C ALA A 726 -9.86 -22.61 15.83
N ASP A 727 -8.61 -22.21 15.55
CA ASP A 727 -7.80 -22.66 14.40
C ASP A 727 -7.75 -24.19 14.18
N PRO A 728 -7.57 -25.05 15.20
CA PRO A 728 -7.56 -26.50 14.99
C PRO A 728 -8.89 -27.06 14.44
N TYR A 729 -10.00 -26.37 14.68
CA TYR A 729 -11.36 -26.80 14.33
C TYR A 729 -11.87 -26.18 13.03
N CYS A 730 -11.24 -25.10 12.56
CA CYS A 730 -11.73 -24.26 11.47
C CYS A 730 -10.91 -24.41 10.19
N SER A 731 -11.58 -24.24 9.04
CA SER A 731 -10.95 -23.97 7.74
C SER A 731 -10.75 -22.46 7.53
N GLY A 732 -11.50 -21.62 8.25
CA GLY A 732 -11.36 -20.16 8.19
C GLY A 732 -12.25 -19.43 9.21
N TYR A 733 -12.31 -18.10 9.16
CA TYR A 733 -11.61 -17.30 10.17
C TYR A 733 -11.57 -15.78 9.93
N LYS A 734 -12.56 -14.97 10.36
CA LYS A 734 -12.38 -13.49 10.41
C LYS A 734 -13.40 -12.75 11.27
N LEU A 735 -13.07 -11.52 11.66
CA LEU A 735 -14.09 -10.55 12.10
C LEU A 735 -14.88 -9.98 10.92
N VAL A 736 -16.12 -9.58 11.17
CA VAL A 736 -17.04 -8.92 10.23
C VAL A 736 -16.89 -7.40 10.35
N GLY A 737 -16.96 -6.69 9.22
CA GLY A 737 -16.85 -5.23 9.18
C GLY A 737 -15.44 -4.69 9.51
N ALA A 738 -15.37 -3.56 10.23
CA ALA A 738 -14.12 -2.81 10.44
C ALA A 738 -13.13 -3.47 11.44
N GLY A 739 -13.55 -4.50 12.18
CA GLY A 739 -12.74 -5.19 13.18
C GLY A 739 -12.54 -4.45 14.51
N GLY A 740 -11.68 -5.01 15.36
CA GLY A 740 -11.35 -4.56 16.72
C GLY A 740 -12.37 -4.99 17.78
N GLY A 741 -13.30 -5.87 17.40
CA GLY A 741 -14.45 -6.34 18.17
C GLY A 741 -15.61 -6.67 17.24
N GLY A 742 -16.81 -6.87 17.79
CA GLY A 742 -18.01 -7.16 17.04
C GLY A 742 -18.20 -8.66 16.81
N PHE A 743 -18.75 -9.01 15.64
CA PHE A 743 -18.99 -10.38 15.25
C PHE A 743 -17.80 -11.00 14.52
N ALA A 744 -17.60 -12.29 14.75
CA ALA A 744 -16.67 -13.17 14.06
C ALA A 744 -17.44 -14.25 13.30
N LEU A 745 -16.89 -14.65 12.15
CA LEU A 745 -17.30 -15.81 11.38
C LEU A 745 -16.23 -16.88 11.51
N LEU A 746 -16.63 -18.07 11.95
CA LEU A 746 -15.77 -19.24 12.05
C LEU A 746 -16.35 -20.35 11.16
N ILE A 747 -15.65 -20.73 10.09
CA ILE A 747 -16.02 -21.86 9.25
C ILE A 747 -15.29 -23.09 9.80
N ALA A 748 -16.02 -23.98 10.46
CA ALA A 748 -15.48 -25.26 10.93
C ALA A 748 -15.10 -26.17 9.75
N LYS A 749 -14.18 -27.12 9.96
CA LYS A 749 -13.77 -28.12 8.96
C LYS A 749 -14.89 -29.07 8.56
N ASP A 750 -15.80 -29.36 9.50
CA ASP A 750 -16.98 -30.19 9.30
C ASP A 750 -18.04 -29.88 10.38
N ALA A 751 -19.22 -30.49 10.24
CA ALA A 751 -20.35 -30.27 11.15
C ALA A 751 -20.08 -30.76 12.59
N ASP A 752 -19.23 -31.77 12.79
CA ASP A 752 -18.92 -32.30 14.12
C ASP A 752 -17.92 -31.40 14.85
N ARG A 753 -16.90 -30.90 14.12
CA ARG A 753 -15.99 -29.87 14.62
C ARG A 753 -16.72 -28.58 14.95
N ALA A 754 -17.74 -28.20 14.20
CA ALA A 754 -18.57 -27.03 14.50
C ALA A 754 -19.29 -27.17 15.85
N LYS A 755 -19.91 -28.34 16.10
CA LYS A 755 -20.57 -28.63 17.37
C LYS A 755 -19.59 -28.66 18.53
N GLU A 756 -18.44 -29.29 18.34
CA GLU A 756 -17.38 -29.36 19.35
C GLU A 756 -16.87 -27.95 19.71
N LEU A 757 -16.54 -27.13 18.71
CA LEU A 757 -16.08 -25.76 18.94
C LEU A 757 -17.15 -24.91 19.64
N ARG A 758 -18.43 -25.05 19.25
CA ARG A 758 -19.56 -24.37 19.93
C ARG A 758 -19.61 -24.73 21.41
N GLN A 759 -19.55 -26.02 21.74
CA GLN A 759 -19.56 -26.49 23.14
C GLN A 759 -18.36 -26.00 23.94
N LEU A 760 -17.17 -26.01 23.33
CA LEU A 760 -15.94 -25.56 23.98
C LEU A 760 -15.96 -24.06 24.27
N LEU A 761 -16.43 -23.24 23.32
CA LEU A 761 -16.57 -21.78 23.52
C LEU A 761 -17.63 -21.43 24.56
N GLU A 762 -18.73 -22.19 24.64
CA GLU A 762 -19.76 -21.98 25.66
C GLU A 762 -19.32 -22.45 27.06
N ALA A 763 -18.43 -23.46 27.15
CA ALA A 763 -17.95 -23.99 28.41
C ALA A 763 -16.75 -23.22 28.99
N ASP A 764 -15.93 -22.60 28.15
CA ASP A 764 -14.74 -21.89 28.57
C ASP A 764 -15.06 -20.45 29.01
N SER A 765 -15.15 -20.24 30.32
CA SER A 765 -15.41 -18.92 30.92
C SER A 765 -14.33 -17.86 30.64
N SER A 766 -13.19 -18.23 30.05
CA SER A 766 -12.16 -17.27 29.64
C SER A 766 -12.54 -16.49 28.38
N PHE A 767 -13.51 -16.98 27.60
CA PHE A 767 -14.07 -16.31 26.44
C PHE A 767 -15.47 -15.77 26.75
N ASP A 768 -15.59 -14.45 26.96
CA ASP A 768 -16.89 -13.76 27.09
C ASP A 768 -17.52 -13.55 25.71
N VAL A 769 -17.89 -14.65 25.07
CA VAL A 769 -18.47 -14.67 23.73
C VAL A 769 -19.93 -15.11 23.76
N LYS A 770 -20.73 -14.60 22.81
CA LYS A 770 -22.10 -15.06 22.59
C LYS A 770 -22.23 -15.65 21.19
N ILE A 771 -22.61 -16.91 21.10
CA ILE A 771 -22.90 -17.58 19.83
C ILE A 771 -24.37 -17.30 19.48
N TYR A 772 -24.62 -16.88 18.25
CA TYR A 772 -25.97 -16.58 17.77
C TYR A 772 -26.48 -17.69 16.86
N ASP A 773 -27.75 -18.06 17.03
CA ASP A 773 -28.45 -18.86 16.04
C ASP A 773 -28.81 -17.96 14.86
N TRP A 774 -28.54 -18.43 13.64
CA TRP A 774 -28.69 -17.63 12.43
C TRP A 774 -29.26 -18.47 11.28
N ASN A 775 -29.93 -17.81 10.33
CA ASN A 775 -30.38 -18.43 9.09
C ASN A 775 -30.13 -17.49 7.91
N VAL A 776 -29.86 -18.06 6.73
CA VAL A 776 -29.83 -17.28 5.50
C VAL A 776 -31.21 -16.67 5.26
N TYR A 777 -31.28 -15.35 5.11
CA TYR A 777 -32.53 -14.68 4.78
C TYR A 777 -32.79 -14.85 3.29
N LEU A 778 -33.76 -15.70 2.94
CA LEU A 778 -34.25 -15.87 1.58
C LEU A 778 -35.64 -15.22 1.52
N ASP A 779 -35.86 -14.33 0.56
CA ASP A 779 -37.19 -13.75 0.36
C ASP A 779 -38.08 -14.80 -0.31
N LEU A 780 -39.31 -15.00 0.17
CA LEU A 780 -40.20 -16.07 -0.27
C LEU A 780 -40.79 -15.86 -1.68
N GLU A 781 -40.47 -14.73 -2.32
CA GLU A 781 -41.04 -14.30 -3.61
C GLU A 781 -40.09 -14.42 -4.83
N TYR A 782 -38.91 -15.03 -4.69
CA TYR A 782 -37.97 -15.24 -5.82
C TYR A 782 -37.60 -16.70 -6.10
#